data_AF-A0A935X255-F1
#
_entry.id   AF-A0A935X255-F1
#
_cell.length_a   1.000
_cell.length_b   1.000
_cell.length_c   1.000
_cell.angle_alpha   90.00
_cell.angle_beta   90.00
_cell.angle_gamma   90.00
#
_symmetry.space_group_name_H-M   'P 1'
#
loop_
_entity.id
_entity.type
_entity.pdbx_description
1 polymer ?
#
loop_
_entity_poly.entity_id
_entity_poly.type
_entity_poly.pdbx_seq_one_letter_code
_entity_poly.pdbx_strand_id
1 'polypeptide(L)'
;MITITALLGCGSSGLGSADPRAIEQDSILAELKTSAPALTLWVRTAPRISPDDANPSITIHGRTSRNLRSVVASSASGSLGQVVLASPRTFDLTLAGNQELRRVLSGQFVQLAIETADGGHASRYVGRFRVEAVVGGFHGSSRLWVNEEILPVYVAESLADPLRHRVSVRTSRDVSNAVASTIDGRSTWNGTAWNATADRRNAQTLRFDLTTDELIPTLGGDGQRLVFEAQGSREVFRKEAAVRVAVSNLELREAHAPFLADVCEQETRTCLKDAVDSSECGRFEEVRSCVEAREPSCPPMLESWIAECVLQQVEDFANDVDREKISALDALELCTHEGDLMGPMLDEICASAPDEPYCACLGQEDCFEAFAVDFVEPCATTVEPRFDCALGLTFRDIRDPPPTIVHTEERVVRIDDVTDGLLAAQILASAGPVYGITTLEEAFQSVDRHEVNLISFWEGTNGVPYTAIEYGAGDNSYGSVFAWGTTELRAIIGDSDLYDASAERRLGCRIPFGPRWSRCWSQDGCANGFRCEGVVLTYDEEPSETHAIAPGKCVESIESDGPEDGAACTSAQPCSLGAGFACSSAIASNDDGLCRPLWMFGGFAFPESMSIPASGTERYSVTVYGLATVAEEAVFTATLNYTNFTKLKLSLANPQDGTTSTFFDGPALGAAGVHALLGGVSGEFRVKLRVPVPGDEEVNGEWRLIVDTTSRGERVPRYDAYNIIYGDPTLTISSRYD
;
A
#
# COMPACT_ATOMS: atom_id res chain seq x y z
N MET A 1 38.52 -0.45 17.98
CA MET A 1 39.83 0.09 17.52
C MET A 1 40.93 -0.60 18.32
N ILE A 2 41.51 -1.69 17.79
CA ILE A 2 42.57 -2.46 18.46
C ILE A 2 43.91 -2.02 17.87
N THR A 3 44.71 -1.31 18.67
CA THR A 3 46.04 -0.84 18.28
C THR A 3 47.03 -2.00 18.37
N ILE A 4 47.51 -2.50 17.23
CA ILE A 4 48.60 -3.49 17.18
C ILE A 4 49.93 -2.73 17.25
N THR A 5 50.65 -2.87 18.36
CA THR A 5 52.02 -2.33 18.53
C THR A 5 53.05 -3.38 18.14
N ALA A 6 53.73 -3.21 17.01
CA ALA A 6 54.87 -4.05 16.61
C ALA A 6 56.18 -3.42 17.11
N LEU A 7 56.93 -4.16 17.94
CA LEU A 7 58.30 -3.81 18.36
C LEU A 7 59.30 -4.24 17.28
N LEU A 8 60.00 -3.26 16.69
CA LEU A 8 61.13 -3.50 15.77
C LEU A 8 62.46 -3.41 16.56
N GLY A 9 63.19 -4.52 16.63
CA GLY A 9 64.58 -4.56 17.10
C GLY A 9 65.56 -4.45 15.94
N CYS A 10 66.48 -3.47 16.00
CA CYS A 10 67.57 -3.32 15.03
C CYS A 10 68.70 -4.32 15.31
N GLY A 11 68.93 -5.27 14.39
CA GLY A 11 70.11 -6.14 14.36
C GLY A 11 70.95 -5.87 13.10
N SER A 12 72.26 -5.73 13.27
CA SER A 12 73.21 -5.30 12.24
C SER A 12 73.87 -6.46 11.48
N SER A 13 73.96 -6.27 10.16
CA SER A 13 75.05 -6.62 9.23
C SER A 13 75.66 -8.03 9.24
N GLY A 14 75.31 -8.83 8.21
CA GLY A 14 76.12 -9.94 7.69
C GLY A 14 75.92 -10.08 6.18
N LEU A 15 76.88 -9.58 5.39
CA LEU A 15 76.90 -9.67 3.93
C LEU A 15 77.24 -11.11 3.50
N GLY A 16 76.20 -11.89 3.19
CA GLY A 16 76.29 -13.12 2.41
C GLY A 16 75.30 -13.02 1.25
N SER A 17 75.77 -13.31 0.04
CA SER A 17 74.98 -13.41 -1.20
C SER A 17 73.79 -14.37 -1.00
N ALA A 18 72.63 -13.82 -0.64
CA ALA A 18 71.39 -14.57 -0.50
C ALA A 18 70.78 -14.81 -1.89
N ASP A 19 70.45 -16.06 -2.15
CA ASP A 19 69.62 -16.50 -3.26
C ASP A 19 68.29 -15.71 -3.26
N PRO A 20 67.93 -14.98 -4.34
CA PRO A 20 66.68 -14.24 -4.42
C PRO A 20 65.42 -15.13 -4.32
N ARG A 21 65.56 -16.46 -4.29
CA ARG A 21 64.46 -17.40 -4.04
C ARG A 21 64.21 -17.73 -2.56
N ALA A 22 65.05 -17.28 -1.63
CA ALA A 22 64.95 -17.65 -0.21
C ALA A 22 64.30 -16.58 0.70
N ILE A 23 63.94 -15.40 0.18
CA ILE A 23 63.32 -14.31 0.98
C ILE A 23 61.78 -14.31 0.86
N GLU A 24 61.20 -15.11 -0.03
CA GLU A 24 59.74 -15.20 -0.23
C GLU A 24 59.02 -16.13 0.77
N GLN A 25 59.73 -16.64 1.79
CA GLN A 25 59.24 -17.78 2.57
C GLN A 25 58.85 -17.53 4.03
N ASP A 26 58.93 -16.32 4.59
CA ASP A 26 58.54 -16.13 6.00
C ASP A 26 58.18 -14.69 6.41
N SER A 27 57.52 -13.92 5.55
CA SER A 27 56.57 -12.94 6.10
C SER A 27 55.40 -13.77 6.62
N ILE A 28 55.27 -13.85 7.95
CA ILE A 28 54.16 -14.52 8.64
C ILE A 28 52.86 -14.07 7.98
N LEU A 29 52.34 -14.88 7.06
CA LEU A 29 51.12 -14.55 6.32
C LEU A 29 50.02 -14.47 7.36
N ALA A 30 49.50 -13.27 7.58
CA ALA A 30 48.43 -13.09 8.54
C ALA A 30 47.25 -13.99 8.14
N GLU A 31 46.82 -14.85 9.06
CA GLU A 31 45.64 -15.68 8.89
C GLU A 31 44.52 -15.09 9.76
N LEU A 32 43.33 -14.96 9.18
CA LEU A 32 42.12 -14.81 9.98
C LEU A 32 41.77 -16.15 10.59
N LYS A 33 41.28 -16.14 11.83
CA LYS A 33 40.90 -17.33 12.58
C LYS A 33 39.53 -17.11 13.23
N THR A 34 38.65 -18.10 13.07
CA THR A 34 37.36 -18.15 13.76
C THR A 34 37.05 -19.58 14.19
N SER A 35 36.10 -19.79 15.11
CA SER A 35 35.76 -21.12 15.64
C SER A 35 34.28 -21.26 15.95
N ALA A 36 33.77 -22.45 15.70
CA ALA A 36 32.46 -22.96 16.10
C ALA A 36 32.68 -24.26 16.91
N PRO A 37 31.65 -24.83 17.57
CA PRO A 37 31.79 -26.10 18.28
C PRO A 37 32.47 -27.16 17.41
N ALA A 38 33.59 -27.70 17.90
CA ALA A 38 34.43 -28.72 17.24
C ALA A 38 35.15 -28.36 15.93
N LEU A 39 35.00 -27.14 15.37
CA LEU A 39 35.71 -26.70 14.15
C LEU A 39 36.35 -25.33 14.31
N THR A 40 37.61 -25.22 13.90
CA THR A 40 38.31 -23.93 13.72
C THR A 40 38.64 -23.77 12.24
N LEU A 41 38.33 -22.60 11.69
CA LEU A 41 38.61 -22.21 10.31
C LEU A 41 39.68 -21.12 10.30
N TRP A 42 40.68 -21.29 9.44
CA TRP A 42 41.69 -20.29 9.13
C TRP A 42 41.65 -19.95 7.65
N VAL A 43 41.77 -18.67 7.31
CA VAL A 43 41.85 -18.18 5.93
C VAL A 43 42.97 -17.15 5.84
N ARG A 44 43.84 -17.25 4.82
CA ARG A 44 44.91 -16.27 4.62
C ARG A 44 44.33 -14.90 4.26
N THR A 45 44.85 -13.84 4.88
CA THR A 45 44.38 -12.47 4.63
C THR A 45 44.82 -11.93 3.27
N ALA A 46 45.92 -12.45 2.69
CA ALA A 46 46.44 -12.01 1.41
C ALA A 46 46.31 -13.15 0.38
N PRO A 47 45.28 -13.13 -0.49
CA PRO A 47 45.13 -14.09 -1.56
C PRO A 47 46.28 -14.04 -2.57
N ARG A 48 46.51 -15.15 -3.27
CA ARG A 48 47.41 -15.18 -4.42
C ARG A 48 46.68 -14.67 -5.64
N ILE A 49 47.21 -13.66 -6.30
CA ILE A 49 46.65 -13.12 -7.53
C ILE A 49 47.47 -13.69 -8.69
N SER A 50 46.79 -14.26 -9.68
CA SER A 50 47.40 -14.65 -10.94
C SER A 50 47.00 -13.63 -12.01
N PRO A 51 47.93 -12.73 -12.42
CA PRO A 51 47.69 -11.73 -13.45
C PRO A 51 47.78 -12.42 -14.83
N ASP A 52 46.79 -13.24 -15.16
CA ASP A 52 46.57 -13.63 -16.55
C ASP A 52 45.73 -12.51 -17.19
N ASP A 53 46.32 -11.76 -18.12
CA ASP A 53 45.70 -10.59 -18.77
C ASP A 53 44.32 -10.92 -19.39
N ALA A 54 44.09 -12.18 -19.78
CA ALA A 54 42.82 -12.61 -20.36
C ALA A 54 41.79 -13.06 -19.31
N ASN A 55 42.24 -13.50 -18.13
CA ASN A 55 41.36 -14.08 -17.12
C ASN A 55 41.98 -13.98 -15.71
N PRO A 56 41.96 -12.79 -15.09
CA PRO A 56 42.55 -12.60 -13.78
C PRO A 56 41.87 -13.53 -12.77
N SER A 57 42.67 -14.12 -11.89
CA SER A 57 42.15 -15.01 -10.85
C SER A 57 42.78 -14.76 -9.50
N ILE A 58 41.99 -15.01 -8.46
CA ILE A 58 42.37 -14.89 -7.06
C ILE A 58 42.24 -16.26 -6.42
N THR A 59 43.31 -16.75 -5.83
CA THR A 59 43.32 -18.00 -5.06
C THR A 59 43.44 -17.71 -3.57
N ILE A 60 42.40 -18.09 -2.83
CA ILE A 60 42.27 -17.94 -1.39
C ILE A 60 42.57 -19.29 -0.73
N HIS A 61 43.60 -19.32 0.11
CA HIS A 61 43.97 -20.53 0.83
C HIS A 61 43.29 -20.57 2.20
N GLY A 62 42.65 -21.70 2.51
CA GLY A 62 42.02 -21.95 3.80
C GLY A 62 42.41 -23.30 4.40
N ARG A 63 42.28 -23.42 5.73
CA ARG A 63 42.53 -24.66 6.46
C ARG A 63 41.62 -24.81 7.66
N THR A 64 41.44 -26.06 8.12
CA THR A 64 40.54 -26.39 9.23
C THR A 64 41.20 -27.30 10.27
N SER A 65 40.60 -27.38 11.47
CA SER A 65 41.13 -28.21 12.58
C SER A 65 40.74 -29.68 12.45
N ARG A 66 39.78 -29.99 11.58
CA ARG A 66 39.23 -31.33 11.30
C ARG A 66 39.48 -31.72 9.86
N ASN A 67 39.34 -33.02 9.56
CA ASN A 67 39.45 -33.45 8.18
C ASN A 67 38.21 -32.99 7.38
N LEU A 68 38.43 -32.49 6.17
CA LEU A 68 37.42 -32.01 5.24
C LEU A 68 36.93 -33.17 4.39
N ARG A 69 35.60 -33.28 4.26
CA ARG A 69 34.94 -34.14 3.27
C ARG A 69 34.65 -33.35 1.99
N SER A 70 34.10 -32.16 2.14
CA SER A 70 33.77 -31.24 1.05
C SER A 70 33.79 -29.80 1.55
N VAL A 71 34.10 -28.88 0.63
CA VAL A 71 33.94 -27.44 0.83
C VAL A 71 33.35 -26.89 -0.46
N VAL A 72 32.24 -26.17 -0.36
CA VAL A 72 31.58 -25.51 -1.49
C VAL A 72 31.50 -24.02 -1.19
N ALA A 73 31.85 -23.19 -2.18
CA ALA A 73 31.77 -21.75 -2.06
C ALA A 73 30.55 -21.22 -2.83
N SER A 74 29.84 -20.28 -2.22
CA SER A 74 28.67 -19.62 -2.79
C SER A 74 28.58 -18.16 -2.34
N SER A 75 27.71 -17.39 -2.98
CA SER A 75 27.26 -16.09 -2.53
C SER A 75 25.73 -16.02 -2.65
N ALA A 76 25.10 -14.89 -2.31
CA ALA A 76 23.66 -14.72 -2.48
C ALA A 76 23.19 -14.84 -3.96
N SER A 77 24.13 -14.75 -4.93
CA SER A 77 23.82 -14.92 -6.35
C SER A 77 24.13 -16.33 -6.90
N GLY A 78 24.43 -17.30 -6.04
CA GLY A 78 24.63 -18.70 -6.41
C GLY A 78 26.04 -19.24 -6.14
N SER A 79 26.44 -20.28 -6.86
CA SER A 79 27.78 -20.89 -6.73
C SER A 79 28.89 -19.92 -7.13
N LEU A 80 30.03 -19.99 -6.43
CA LEU A 80 31.14 -19.07 -6.63
C LEU A 80 32.48 -19.82 -6.73
N GLY A 81 33.19 -19.64 -7.84
CA GLY A 81 34.54 -20.15 -8.03
C GLY A 81 34.67 -21.68 -7.98
N GLN A 82 35.92 -22.13 -7.96
CA GLN A 82 36.27 -23.54 -7.83
C GLN A 82 37.01 -23.79 -6.51
N VAL A 83 36.50 -24.73 -5.71
CA VAL A 83 37.18 -25.18 -4.48
C VAL A 83 37.90 -26.50 -4.73
N VAL A 84 39.19 -26.57 -4.40
CA VAL A 84 40.02 -27.77 -4.47
C VAL A 84 40.57 -28.12 -3.10
N LEU A 85 40.36 -29.35 -2.63
CA LEU A 85 40.96 -29.83 -1.38
C LEU A 85 42.45 -30.15 -1.61
N ALA A 86 43.34 -29.25 -1.20
CA ALA A 86 44.79 -29.43 -1.34
C ALA A 86 45.36 -30.50 -0.39
N SER A 87 44.69 -30.77 0.73
CA SER A 87 45.02 -31.85 1.69
C SER A 87 43.77 -32.21 2.51
N PRO A 88 43.83 -33.23 3.39
CA PRO A 88 42.69 -33.55 4.26
C PRO A 88 42.21 -32.38 5.12
N ARG A 89 42.98 -31.31 5.34
CA ARG A 89 42.62 -30.17 6.20
C ARG A 89 42.78 -28.81 5.55
N THR A 90 43.07 -28.76 4.25
CA THR A 90 43.36 -27.50 3.55
C THR A 90 42.62 -27.48 2.22
N PHE A 91 42.18 -26.30 1.81
CA PHE A 91 41.52 -26.06 0.54
C PHE A 91 42.03 -24.77 -0.11
N ASP A 92 41.95 -24.73 -1.43
CA ASP A 92 42.16 -23.53 -2.24
C ASP A 92 40.85 -23.18 -2.93
N LEU A 93 40.37 -21.95 -2.77
CA LEU A 93 39.26 -21.38 -3.52
C LEU A 93 39.82 -20.47 -4.60
N THR A 94 39.64 -20.83 -5.86
CA THR A 94 40.02 -20.01 -7.01
C THR A 94 38.78 -19.31 -7.57
N LEU A 95 38.82 -17.98 -7.56
CA LEU A 95 37.84 -17.09 -8.17
C LEU A 95 38.43 -16.62 -9.50
N ALA A 96 37.78 -16.92 -10.62
CA ALA A 96 38.31 -16.64 -11.95
C ALA A 96 37.33 -15.81 -12.78
N GLY A 97 37.88 -14.82 -13.48
CA GLY A 97 37.14 -14.01 -14.44
C GLY A 97 36.43 -12.81 -13.83
N ASN A 98 36.17 -11.82 -14.68
CA ASN A 98 35.71 -10.51 -14.25
C ASN A 98 34.36 -10.57 -13.52
N GLN A 99 33.46 -11.48 -13.89
CA GLN A 99 32.15 -11.59 -13.23
C GLN A 99 32.26 -12.08 -11.79
N GLU A 100 33.09 -13.10 -11.52
CA GLU A 100 33.28 -13.59 -10.15
C GLU A 100 34.01 -12.57 -9.29
N LEU A 101 35.06 -11.95 -9.85
CA LEU A 101 35.80 -10.88 -9.18
C LEU A 101 34.91 -9.67 -8.89
N ARG A 102 34.04 -9.29 -9.82
CA ARG A 102 33.04 -8.23 -9.61
C ARG A 102 32.09 -8.54 -8.46
N ARG A 103 31.60 -9.77 -8.37
CA ARG A 103 30.71 -10.21 -7.29
C ARG A 103 31.40 -10.16 -5.93
N VAL A 104 32.64 -10.63 -5.81
CA VAL A 104 33.30 -10.62 -4.50
C VAL A 104 33.79 -9.24 -4.09
N LEU A 105 34.26 -8.43 -5.04
CA LEU A 105 34.75 -7.07 -4.78
C LEU A 105 33.61 -6.07 -4.54
N SER A 106 32.36 -6.40 -4.86
CA SER A 106 31.19 -5.58 -4.48
C SER A 106 30.98 -5.52 -2.96
N GLY A 107 31.74 -6.31 -2.20
CA GLY A 107 31.59 -6.45 -0.76
C GLY A 107 30.66 -7.60 -0.38
N GLN A 108 30.19 -8.39 -1.35
CA GLN A 108 29.38 -9.58 -1.11
C GLN A 108 30.15 -10.61 -0.28
N PHE A 109 29.48 -11.21 0.71
CA PHE A 109 30.08 -12.30 1.47
C PHE A 109 30.28 -13.55 0.60
N VAL A 110 31.46 -14.13 0.68
CA VAL A 110 31.73 -15.49 0.23
C VAL A 110 31.34 -16.43 1.36
N GLN A 111 30.34 -17.26 1.12
CA GLN A 111 29.91 -18.31 2.03
C GLN A 111 30.60 -19.64 1.69
N LEU A 112 31.02 -20.36 2.71
CA LEU A 112 31.63 -21.68 2.62
C LEU A 112 30.73 -22.70 3.31
N ALA A 113 30.11 -23.60 2.56
CA ALA A 113 29.50 -24.80 3.11
C ALA A 113 30.59 -25.85 3.35
N ILE A 114 30.86 -26.18 4.62
CA ILE A 114 31.96 -27.05 5.04
C ILE A 114 31.38 -28.33 5.65
N GLU A 115 31.74 -29.49 5.09
CA GLU A 115 31.45 -30.80 5.68
C GLU A 115 32.74 -31.46 6.19
N THR A 116 32.75 -31.92 7.44
CA THR A 116 33.90 -32.62 8.03
C THR A 116 33.78 -34.15 7.90
N ALA A 117 34.92 -34.86 7.96
CA ALA A 117 35.04 -36.31 7.72
C ALA A 117 35.24 -37.15 9.01
N ASP A 118 34.90 -36.64 10.19
CA ASP A 118 35.26 -37.28 11.46
C ASP A 118 34.19 -38.29 11.96
N GLY A 119 34.58 -39.54 12.21
CA GLY A 119 33.91 -40.42 13.19
C GLY A 119 32.50 -40.94 12.88
N GLY A 120 32.01 -40.88 11.64
CA GLY A 120 30.75 -41.50 11.21
C GLY A 120 29.51 -40.58 11.23
N HIS A 121 29.63 -39.35 11.74
CA HIS A 121 28.62 -38.31 11.61
C HIS A 121 29.22 -37.09 10.91
N ALA A 122 28.66 -36.71 9.75
CA ALA A 122 29.09 -35.51 9.04
C ALA A 122 28.54 -34.28 9.79
N SER A 123 29.43 -33.49 10.39
CA SER A 123 29.06 -32.17 10.92
C SER A 123 29.13 -31.15 9.77
N ARG A 124 28.11 -30.30 9.71
CA ARG A 124 27.98 -29.24 8.69
C ARG A 124 28.15 -27.87 9.32
N TYR A 125 28.95 -27.04 8.67
CA TYR A 125 29.24 -25.69 9.10
C TYR A 125 29.09 -24.72 7.93
N VAL A 126 28.79 -23.46 8.25
CA VAL A 126 28.80 -22.37 7.29
C VAL A 126 29.82 -21.34 7.76
N GLY A 127 30.87 -21.14 6.95
CA GLY A 127 31.79 -20.03 7.11
C GLY A 127 31.39 -18.88 6.21
N ARG A 128 31.72 -17.64 6.56
CA ARG A 128 31.66 -16.52 5.61
C ARG A 128 32.82 -15.56 5.80
N PHE A 129 33.23 -14.88 4.74
CA PHE A 129 34.22 -13.79 4.76
C PHE A 129 33.98 -12.82 3.62
N ARG A 130 34.62 -11.65 3.64
CA ARG A 130 34.62 -10.69 2.52
C ARG A 130 35.96 -10.66 1.82
N VAL A 131 35.92 -10.33 0.53
CA VAL A 131 37.11 -10.08 -0.29
C VAL A 131 37.08 -8.60 -0.63
N GLU A 132 38.08 -7.86 -0.16
CA GLU A 132 38.13 -6.41 -0.27
C GLU A 132 39.36 -6.00 -1.08
N ALA A 133 39.23 -4.97 -1.91
CA ALA A 133 40.38 -4.31 -2.51
C ALA A 133 40.95 -3.30 -1.51
N VAL A 134 42.27 -3.32 -1.34
CA VAL A 134 42.99 -2.42 -0.44
C VAL A 134 44.18 -1.81 -1.16
N VAL A 135 44.51 -0.58 -0.85
CA VAL A 135 45.74 0.05 -1.33
C VAL A 135 46.82 -0.01 -0.26
N GLY A 136 48.05 -0.27 -0.68
CA GLY A 136 49.21 -0.33 0.20
C GLY A 136 50.50 -0.05 -0.54
N GLY A 137 51.64 -0.20 0.15
CA GLY A 137 52.95 0.01 -0.48
C GLY A 137 53.10 1.42 -1.06
N PHE A 138 52.85 2.43 -0.24
CA PHE A 138 52.76 3.83 -0.64
C PHE A 138 54.13 4.47 -0.93
N HIS A 139 54.26 5.21 -2.03
CA HIS A 139 55.42 6.05 -2.35
C HIS A 139 55.00 7.46 -2.79
N GLY A 140 55.95 8.40 -2.78
CA GLY A 140 55.70 9.79 -3.18
C GLY A 140 55.38 10.72 -2.01
N SER A 141 54.65 11.79 -2.30
CA SER A 141 54.38 12.92 -1.41
C SER A 141 53.74 12.50 -0.08
N SER A 142 54.21 13.07 1.03
CA SER A 142 53.59 12.94 2.36
C SER A 142 52.39 13.86 2.56
N ARG A 143 52.08 14.71 1.57
CA ARG A 143 50.95 15.65 1.60
C ARG A 143 49.66 15.08 1.01
N LEU A 144 49.74 13.85 0.50
CA LEU A 144 48.62 13.03 0.09
C LEU A 144 48.56 11.80 1.00
N TRP A 145 47.43 11.63 1.68
CA TRP A 145 47.12 10.47 2.49
C TRP A 145 46.00 9.71 1.81
N VAL A 146 46.33 8.55 1.25
CA VAL A 146 45.36 7.66 0.62
C VAL A 146 44.83 6.74 1.71
N ASN A 147 43.50 6.61 1.84
CA ASN A 147 42.90 5.63 2.72
C ASN A 147 43.23 4.22 2.20
N GLU A 148 43.62 3.30 3.09
CA GLU A 148 44.00 1.93 2.72
C GLU A 148 42.81 1.12 2.18
N GLU A 149 41.60 1.44 2.62
CA GLU A 149 40.38 0.75 2.18
C GLU A 149 39.86 1.33 0.85
N ILE A 150 39.58 0.45 -0.12
CA ILE A 150 38.79 0.78 -1.30
C ILE A 150 37.36 0.32 -1.04
N LEU A 151 36.44 1.26 -0.92
CA LEU A 151 35.06 0.98 -0.52
C LEU A 151 34.19 0.69 -1.75
N PRO A 152 33.53 -0.47 -1.86
CA PRO A 152 32.50 -0.67 -2.86
C PRO A 152 31.26 0.16 -2.49
N VAL A 153 30.82 1.02 -3.40
CA VAL A 153 29.72 1.96 -3.22
C VAL A 153 28.71 1.89 -4.36
N TYR A 154 27.44 2.19 -4.05
CA TYR A 154 26.35 2.25 -5.01
C TYR A 154 26.17 3.68 -5.53
N VAL A 155 26.27 3.87 -6.85
CA VAL A 155 26.12 5.17 -7.52
C VAL A 155 24.97 5.11 -8.54
N ALA A 156 23.83 5.70 -8.16
CA ALA A 156 22.58 5.61 -8.92
C ALA A 156 22.65 6.16 -10.35
N GLU A 157 23.51 7.15 -10.62
CA GLU A 157 23.65 7.78 -11.94
C GLU A 157 24.12 6.81 -13.05
N SER A 158 24.68 5.65 -12.68
CA SER A 158 25.14 4.64 -13.64
C SER A 158 24.21 3.44 -13.70
N LEU A 159 23.05 3.61 -14.35
CA LEU A 159 22.02 2.58 -14.45
C LEU A 159 22.49 1.23 -15.02
N ALA A 160 23.53 1.22 -15.86
CA ALA A 160 24.07 -0.02 -16.45
C ALA A 160 25.05 -0.77 -15.53
N ASP A 161 25.73 -0.05 -14.63
CA ASP A 161 26.64 -0.62 -13.63
C ASP A 161 26.74 0.33 -12.43
N PRO A 162 25.90 0.15 -11.39
CA PRO A 162 25.91 1.05 -10.24
C PRO A 162 27.09 0.82 -9.29
N LEU A 163 27.88 -0.26 -9.48
CA LEU A 163 29.00 -0.59 -8.60
C LEU A 163 30.20 0.30 -8.93
N ARG A 164 30.69 1.02 -7.92
CA ARG A 164 31.96 1.76 -7.96
C ARG A 164 32.85 1.38 -6.79
N HIS A 165 34.15 1.47 -7.00
CA HIS A 165 35.19 1.22 -6.01
C HIS A 165 35.82 2.56 -5.64
N ARG A 166 35.41 3.10 -4.49
CA ARG A 166 35.76 4.44 -4.05
C ARG A 166 37.07 4.43 -3.28
N VAL A 167 38.06 5.15 -3.80
CA VAL A 167 39.30 5.48 -3.10
C VAL A 167 39.19 6.90 -2.53
N SER A 168 39.44 7.03 -1.23
CA SER A 168 39.46 8.34 -0.56
C SER A 168 40.89 8.83 -0.37
N VAL A 169 41.18 10.04 -0.82
CA VAL A 169 42.49 10.69 -0.66
C VAL A 169 42.33 12.00 0.08
N ARG A 170 43.06 12.17 1.19
CA ARG A 170 43.14 13.42 1.93
C ARG A 170 44.36 14.22 1.54
N THR A 171 44.21 15.53 1.41
CA THR A 171 45.29 16.47 1.10
C THR A 171 45.61 17.32 2.33
N SER A 172 46.86 17.79 2.46
CA SER A 172 47.24 18.68 3.57
C SER A 172 46.83 20.13 3.38
N ARG A 173 46.35 20.47 2.19
CA ARG A 173 45.98 21.81 1.71
C ARG A 173 44.89 21.68 0.66
N ASP A 174 44.22 22.78 0.42
CA ASP A 174 43.24 22.87 -0.67
C ASP A 174 43.93 22.66 -2.03
N VAL A 175 43.27 21.88 -2.89
CA VAL A 175 43.75 21.55 -4.23
C VAL A 175 42.72 22.01 -5.25
N SER A 176 43.20 22.50 -6.40
CA SER A 176 42.32 23.01 -7.47
C SER A 176 41.90 21.94 -8.47
N ASN A 177 42.69 20.87 -8.57
CA ASN A 177 42.44 19.73 -9.44
C ASN A 177 43.11 18.49 -8.86
N ALA A 178 42.51 17.32 -9.06
CA ALA A 178 43.13 16.04 -8.73
C ALA A 178 42.69 14.95 -9.69
N VAL A 179 43.63 14.10 -10.07
CA VAL A 179 43.44 12.99 -11.02
C VAL A 179 44.08 11.72 -10.46
N ALA A 180 43.43 10.58 -10.73
CA ALA A 180 44.03 9.27 -10.54
C ALA A 180 44.31 8.62 -11.90
N SER A 181 45.38 7.84 -11.98
CA SER A 181 45.78 7.08 -13.19
C SER A 181 46.61 5.85 -12.82
N THR A 182 46.90 4.97 -13.78
CA THR A 182 47.84 3.84 -13.62
C THR A 182 49.23 4.21 -14.16
N ILE A 183 50.31 3.63 -13.58
CA ILE A 183 51.71 3.97 -13.92
C ILE A 183 52.10 3.71 -15.40
N ASP A 184 51.44 2.78 -16.09
CA ASP A 184 51.75 2.47 -17.49
C ASP A 184 51.25 3.54 -18.46
N GLY A 185 51.88 4.72 -18.43
CA GLY A 185 51.73 5.79 -19.41
C GLY A 185 52.20 5.43 -20.83
N ARG A 186 52.20 4.14 -21.21
CA ARG A 186 52.62 3.59 -22.50
C ARG A 186 51.61 2.67 -23.18
N SER A 187 50.56 2.21 -22.51
CA SER A 187 49.43 1.59 -23.20
C SER A 187 48.19 2.44 -22.97
N THR A 188 47.70 3.02 -24.05
CA THR A 188 46.35 3.56 -24.15
C THR A 188 45.33 2.44 -23.96
N TRP A 189 45.15 1.96 -22.73
CA TRP A 189 43.87 1.44 -22.31
C TRP A 189 42.99 2.67 -22.04
N ASN A 190 42.43 3.22 -23.12
CA ASN A 190 41.55 4.39 -23.22
C ASN A 190 41.92 5.73 -22.55
N GLY A 191 43.09 5.91 -21.93
CA GLY A 191 43.57 7.25 -21.54
C GLY A 191 42.63 8.04 -20.60
N THR A 192 41.71 7.36 -19.93
CA THR A 192 40.76 7.96 -19.01
C THR A 192 41.47 8.25 -17.71
N ALA A 193 41.94 9.50 -17.55
CA ALA A 193 42.24 10.02 -16.22
C ALA A 193 40.93 10.03 -15.41
N TRP A 194 40.95 9.45 -14.22
CA TRP A 194 39.81 9.52 -13.31
C TRP A 194 39.84 10.86 -12.59
N ASN A 195 38.89 11.72 -12.93
CA ASN A 195 38.74 13.00 -12.26
C ASN A 195 38.24 12.77 -10.83
N ALA A 196 38.92 13.37 -9.86
CA ALA A 196 38.43 13.37 -8.49
C ALA A 196 37.11 14.14 -8.41
N THR A 197 36.14 13.58 -7.69
CA THR A 197 35.03 14.38 -7.20
C THR A 197 35.43 14.91 -5.83
N ALA A 198 35.50 16.23 -5.68
CA ALA A 198 35.78 16.85 -4.39
C ALA A 198 34.60 16.57 -3.44
N ASP A 199 34.90 16.12 -2.23
CA ASP A 199 33.87 15.97 -1.20
C ASP A 199 33.31 17.35 -0.84
N ARG A 200 32.02 17.57 -1.10
CA ARG A 200 31.34 18.85 -0.85
C ARG A 200 31.41 19.27 0.62
N ARG A 201 31.57 18.32 1.55
CA ARG A 201 31.64 18.58 3.00
C ARG A 201 33.05 18.89 3.48
N ASN A 202 34.07 18.51 2.72
CA ASN A 202 35.46 18.76 3.07
C ASN A 202 36.34 18.87 1.81
N ALA A 203 36.70 20.09 1.44
CA ALA A 203 37.54 20.38 0.26
C ALA A 203 38.92 19.70 0.27
N GLN A 204 39.34 19.12 1.40
CA GLN A 204 40.59 18.37 1.55
C GLN A 204 40.41 16.86 1.37
N THR A 205 39.20 16.35 1.17
CA THR A 205 38.92 14.95 0.88
C THR A 205 38.48 14.80 -0.57
N LEU A 206 39.23 14.00 -1.30
CA LEU A 206 39.01 13.69 -2.72
C LEU A 206 38.48 12.26 -2.82
N ARG A 207 37.45 12.05 -3.64
CA ARG A 207 36.88 10.74 -3.93
C ARG A 207 37.17 10.36 -5.38
N PHE A 208 37.69 9.15 -5.59
CA PHE A 208 37.92 8.57 -6.90
C PHE A 208 37.09 7.29 -7.02
N ASP A 209 36.15 7.26 -7.96
CA ASP A 209 35.25 6.14 -8.16
C ASP A 209 35.69 5.34 -9.38
N LEU A 210 36.26 4.16 -9.16
CA LEU A 210 36.70 3.25 -10.21
C LEU A 210 35.58 2.25 -10.55
N THR A 211 35.39 1.93 -11.82
CA THR A 211 34.61 0.76 -12.21
C THR A 211 35.36 -0.54 -11.87
N THR A 212 34.65 -1.66 -11.86
CA THR A 212 35.30 -2.95 -11.60
C THR A 212 36.30 -3.32 -12.71
N ASP A 213 35.97 -3.02 -13.97
CA ASP A 213 36.85 -3.28 -15.11
C ASP A 213 38.11 -2.42 -15.09
N GLU A 214 38.10 -1.27 -14.39
CA GLU A 214 39.28 -0.45 -14.15
C GLU A 214 40.09 -0.91 -12.93
N LEU A 215 39.42 -1.42 -11.90
CA LEU A 215 40.08 -1.93 -10.69
C LEU A 215 40.81 -3.25 -10.95
N ILE A 216 40.17 -4.21 -11.62
CA ILE A 216 40.68 -5.58 -11.79
C ILE A 216 42.09 -5.63 -12.42
N PRO A 217 42.40 -4.89 -13.50
CA PRO A 217 43.73 -4.90 -14.08
C PRO A 217 44.81 -4.50 -13.08
N THR A 218 44.50 -3.57 -12.17
CA THR A 218 45.43 -3.10 -11.14
C THR A 218 45.71 -4.13 -10.03
N LEU A 219 44.97 -5.24 -10.00
CA LEU A 219 45.17 -6.34 -9.08
C LEU A 219 46.31 -7.23 -9.59
N GLY A 220 47.42 -7.29 -8.86
CA GLY A 220 48.32 -8.45 -8.95
C GLY A 220 49.67 -8.28 -9.66
N GLY A 221 50.37 -7.16 -9.49
CA GLY A 221 51.80 -7.14 -9.81
C GLY A 221 52.55 -5.96 -9.20
N ASP A 222 53.83 -6.15 -8.89
CA ASP A 222 54.73 -5.09 -8.38
C ASP A 222 54.86 -3.89 -9.35
N GLY A 223 54.40 -4.04 -10.61
CA GLY A 223 54.45 -3.01 -11.64
C GLY A 223 53.20 -2.12 -11.77
N GLN A 224 52.03 -2.57 -11.34
CA GLN A 224 50.79 -1.81 -11.53
C GLN A 224 50.41 -1.07 -10.25
N ARG A 225 50.56 0.25 -10.26
CA ARG A 225 50.23 1.13 -9.13
C ARG A 225 49.24 2.20 -9.57
N LEU A 226 48.33 2.54 -8.67
CA LEU A 226 47.53 3.74 -8.76
C LEU A 226 48.42 4.95 -8.45
N VAL A 227 48.36 5.95 -9.31
CA VAL A 227 49.03 7.23 -9.16
C VAL A 227 47.96 8.29 -8.91
N PHE A 228 48.02 8.92 -7.75
CA PHE A 228 47.19 10.05 -7.38
C PHE A 228 48.02 11.32 -7.54
N GLU A 229 47.55 12.24 -8.40
CA GLU A 229 48.15 13.55 -8.58
C GLU A 229 47.15 14.63 -8.18
N ALA A 230 47.57 15.58 -7.34
CA ALA A 230 46.75 16.70 -6.93
C ALA A 230 47.52 18.02 -7.09
N GLN A 231 46.90 19.00 -7.74
CA GLN A 231 47.47 20.31 -8.02
C GLN A 231 47.16 21.27 -6.87
N GLY A 232 48.19 21.62 -6.09
CA GLY A 232 48.13 22.72 -5.15
C GLY A 232 48.41 24.06 -5.85
N SER A 233 48.31 25.17 -5.11
CA SER A 233 48.48 26.53 -5.65
C SER A 233 49.87 26.84 -6.24
N ARG A 234 50.91 26.06 -5.91
CA ARG A 234 52.29 26.27 -6.39
C ARG A 234 53.07 24.99 -6.72
N GLU A 235 52.50 23.81 -6.50
CA GLU A 235 53.19 22.54 -6.64
C GLU A 235 52.20 21.40 -6.90
N VAL A 236 52.68 20.32 -7.52
CA VAL A 236 51.90 19.10 -7.76
C VAL A 236 52.32 18.05 -6.73
N PHE A 237 51.35 17.49 -6.00
CA PHE A 237 51.58 16.36 -5.12
C PHE A 237 51.30 15.08 -5.88
N ARG A 238 52.23 14.12 -5.82
CA ARG A 238 52.08 12.80 -6.45
C ARG A 238 52.24 11.70 -5.41
N LYS A 239 51.33 10.73 -5.40
CA LYS A 239 51.38 9.54 -4.54
C LYS A 239 51.15 8.30 -5.37
N GLU A 240 51.92 7.25 -5.14
CA GLU A 240 51.76 5.96 -5.79
C GLU A 240 51.37 4.91 -4.74
N ALA A 241 50.40 4.05 -5.06
CA ALA A 241 49.94 2.96 -4.19
C ALA A 241 49.70 1.70 -5.00
N ALA A 242 50.13 0.55 -4.48
CA ALA A 242 49.82 -0.75 -5.06
C ALA A 242 48.43 -1.20 -4.59
N VAL A 243 47.62 -1.72 -5.51
CA VAL A 243 46.33 -2.33 -5.16
C VAL A 243 46.57 -3.81 -4.84
N ARG A 244 45.99 -4.25 -3.73
CA ARG A 244 46.03 -5.64 -3.26
C ARG A 244 44.62 -6.08 -2.95
N VAL A 245 44.45 -7.39 -2.83
CA VAL A 245 43.22 -7.97 -2.33
C VAL A 245 43.47 -8.47 -0.92
N ALA A 246 42.51 -8.24 -0.04
CA ALA A 246 42.52 -8.71 1.33
C ALA A 246 41.26 -9.54 1.61
N VAL A 247 41.38 -10.51 2.52
CA VAL A 247 40.25 -11.19 3.13
C VAL A 247 39.99 -10.56 4.50
N SER A 248 38.71 -10.27 4.80
CA SER A 248 38.26 -9.68 6.06
C SER A 248 36.99 -10.38 6.57
N ASN A 249 36.58 -10.06 7.82
CA ASN A 249 35.30 -10.48 8.41
C ASN A 249 35.01 -11.99 8.38
N LEU A 250 35.99 -12.81 8.81
CA LEU A 250 35.83 -14.26 8.86
C LEU A 250 34.96 -14.71 10.04
N GLU A 251 33.80 -15.31 9.73
CA GLU A 251 32.84 -15.85 10.68
C GLU A 251 32.58 -17.34 10.40
N LEU A 252 32.14 -18.10 11.43
CA LEU A 252 31.84 -19.53 11.32
C LEU A 252 30.69 -19.89 12.27
N ARG A 253 29.69 -20.60 11.74
CA ARG A 253 28.52 -21.10 12.47
C ARG A 253 28.23 -22.56 12.12
N GLU A 254 27.44 -23.23 12.96
CA GLU A 254 26.86 -24.54 12.64
C GLU A 254 25.73 -24.36 11.62
N ALA A 255 25.54 -25.35 10.72
CA ALA A 255 24.64 -25.17 9.56
C ALA A 255 23.15 -25.01 9.90
N HIS A 256 22.72 -25.37 11.11
CA HIS A 256 21.34 -25.14 11.57
C HIS A 256 21.06 -23.69 11.99
N ALA A 257 22.09 -22.83 12.01
CA ALA A 257 21.99 -21.41 12.28
C ALA A 257 22.67 -20.62 11.14
N PRO A 258 22.12 -20.66 9.91
CA PRO A 258 22.72 -20.00 8.76
C PRO A 258 22.79 -18.48 8.97
N PHE A 259 23.66 -17.83 8.19
CA PHE A 259 23.64 -16.37 8.12
C PHE A 259 22.38 -15.95 7.37
N LEU A 260 21.59 -15.05 7.97
CA LEU A 260 20.46 -14.43 7.28
C LEU A 260 20.99 -13.68 6.05
N ALA A 261 20.18 -13.64 4.99
CA ALA A 261 20.46 -12.76 3.86
C ALA A 261 20.53 -11.32 4.38
N ASP A 262 21.37 -10.49 3.77
CA ASP A 262 21.40 -9.06 4.11
C ASP A 262 20.03 -8.47 3.72
N VAL A 263 19.18 -8.22 4.72
CA VAL A 263 17.88 -7.56 4.56
C VAL A 263 18.16 -6.06 4.55
N CYS A 264 17.40 -5.31 3.75
CA CYS A 264 17.48 -3.85 3.73
C CYS A 264 17.25 -3.28 5.14
N GLU A 265 18.31 -2.82 5.79
CA GLU A 265 18.23 -2.21 7.12
C GLU A 265 17.43 -0.90 7.06
N GLN A 266 16.57 -0.67 8.07
CA GLN A 266 15.71 0.50 8.14
C GLN A 266 16.50 1.82 8.14
N GLU A 267 17.71 1.84 8.70
CA GLU A 267 18.62 2.98 8.66
C GLU A 267 19.06 3.32 7.22
N THR A 268 19.50 2.32 6.45
CA THR A 268 19.85 2.49 5.03
C THR A 268 18.64 2.94 4.21
N ARG A 269 17.46 2.34 4.43
CA ARG A 269 16.21 2.74 3.77
C ARG A 269 15.85 4.19 4.05
N THR A 270 15.99 4.62 5.29
CA THR A 270 15.71 6.00 5.72
C THR A 270 16.71 6.98 5.08
N CYS A 271 18.00 6.63 5.09
CA CYS A 271 19.02 7.45 4.43
C CYS A 271 18.75 7.61 2.93
N LEU A 272 18.38 6.54 2.22
CA LEU A 272 18.16 6.57 0.77
C LEU A 272 17.03 7.51 0.33
N LYS A 273 16.04 7.80 1.19
CA LYS A 273 14.96 8.73 0.89
C LYS A 273 15.46 10.17 0.69
N ASP A 274 16.48 10.56 1.44
CA ASP A 274 16.98 11.95 1.50
C ASP A 274 18.38 12.12 0.88
N ALA A 275 19.06 11.02 0.56
CA ALA A 275 20.45 11.06 0.11
C ALA A 275 20.59 11.54 -1.33
N VAL A 276 21.39 12.59 -1.50
CA VAL A 276 21.85 13.05 -2.82
C VAL A 276 22.89 12.08 -3.42
N ASP A 277 23.68 11.43 -2.56
CA ASP A 277 24.67 10.40 -2.93
C ASP A 277 24.36 9.12 -2.15
N SER A 278 23.79 8.13 -2.83
CA SER A 278 23.39 6.83 -2.25
C SER A 278 24.55 6.08 -1.59
N SER A 279 25.79 6.38 -1.98
CA SER A 279 26.98 5.78 -1.37
C SER A 279 27.20 6.19 0.10
N GLU A 280 26.46 7.18 0.59
CA GLU A 280 26.53 7.64 1.97
C GLU A 280 25.62 6.84 2.91
N CYS A 281 24.75 5.99 2.35
CA CYS A 281 23.73 5.23 3.09
C CYS A 281 24.15 3.82 3.51
N GLY A 282 25.37 3.41 3.18
CA GLY A 282 25.89 2.10 3.53
C GLY A 282 26.88 1.59 2.48
N ARG A 283 27.28 0.32 2.64
CA ARG A 283 28.08 -0.40 1.65
C ARG A 283 27.24 -0.70 0.41
N PHE A 284 27.90 -0.98 -0.72
CA PHE A 284 27.21 -1.30 -1.98
C PHE A 284 26.11 -2.36 -1.82
N GLU A 285 26.37 -3.48 -1.14
CA GLU A 285 25.40 -4.55 -0.98
C GLU A 285 24.20 -4.15 -0.10
N GLU A 286 24.42 -3.37 0.95
CA GLU A 286 23.33 -2.86 1.81
C GLU A 286 22.41 -1.94 1.02
N VAL A 287 23.00 -0.96 0.32
CA VAL A 287 22.25 -0.02 -0.52
C VAL A 287 21.57 -0.73 -1.68
N ARG A 288 22.27 -1.65 -2.36
CA ARG A 288 21.71 -2.44 -3.46
C ARG A 288 20.54 -3.28 -2.97
N SER A 289 20.67 -3.95 -1.82
CA SER A 289 19.57 -4.72 -1.24
C SER A 289 18.35 -3.84 -0.97
N CYS A 290 18.54 -2.58 -0.56
CA CYS A 290 17.44 -1.64 -0.35
C CYS A 290 16.84 -1.06 -1.63
N VAL A 291 17.64 -0.87 -2.68
CA VAL A 291 17.17 -0.35 -3.98
C VAL A 291 16.50 -1.46 -4.79
N GLU A 292 17.02 -2.68 -4.73
CA GLU A 292 16.48 -3.87 -5.40
C GLU A 292 15.35 -4.52 -4.60
N ALA A 293 15.32 -4.37 -3.28
CA ALA A 293 14.11 -4.62 -2.50
C ALA A 293 13.07 -3.64 -3.01
N ARG A 294 12.22 -4.13 -3.91
CA ARG A 294 10.91 -3.52 -4.12
C ARG A 294 10.37 -3.22 -2.73
N GLU A 295 9.82 -2.01 -2.54
CA GLU A 295 8.93 -1.76 -1.39
C GLU A 295 8.09 -3.03 -1.22
N PRO A 296 8.03 -3.62 -0.01
CA PRO A 296 7.39 -4.90 0.20
C PRO A 296 5.98 -4.80 -0.37
N SER A 297 5.85 -5.19 -1.63
CA SER A 297 4.60 -5.13 -2.35
C SER A 297 3.83 -6.25 -1.72
N CYS A 298 2.68 -5.94 -1.12
CA CYS A 298 1.86 -6.96 -0.54
C CYS A 298 1.75 -8.13 -1.53
N PRO A 299 2.20 -9.35 -1.15
CA PRO A 299 2.12 -10.50 -2.02
C PRO A 299 0.67 -10.60 -2.54
N PRO A 300 0.42 -10.73 -3.86
CA PRO A 300 -0.94 -10.65 -4.40
C PRO A 300 -1.94 -11.57 -3.72
N MET A 301 -1.49 -12.75 -3.28
CA MET A 301 -2.31 -13.71 -2.54
C MET A 301 -2.63 -13.25 -1.12
N LEU A 302 -1.67 -12.64 -0.40
CA LEU A 302 -1.92 -12.04 0.92
C LEU A 302 -2.84 -10.84 0.79
N GLU A 303 -2.65 -10.03 -0.26
CA GLU A 303 -3.51 -8.90 -0.58
C GLU A 303 -4.97 -9.34 -0.82
N SER A 304 -5.17 -10.36 -1.65
CA SER A 304 -6.50 -10.95 -1.89
C SER A 304 -7.12 -11.50 -0.61
N TRP A 305 -6.33 -12.16 0.24
CA TRP A 305 -6.80 -12.67 1.52
C TRP A 305 -7.28 -11.58 2.48
N ILE A 306 -6.50 -10.50 2.62
CA ILE A 306 -6.89 -9.36 3.45
C ILE A 306 -8.16 -8.71 2.89
N ALA A 307 -8.26 -8.57 1.57
CA ALA A 307 -9.45 -8.04 0.92
C ALA A 307 -10.71 -8.88 1.17
N GLU A 308 -10.61 -10.21 1.03
CA GLU A 308 -11.70 -11.13 1.32
C GLU A 308 -12.10 -11.10 2.80
N CYS A 309 -11.12 -11.07 3.71
CA CYS A 309 -11.39 -10.91 5.14
C CYS A 309 -12.14 -9.59 5.42
N VAL A 310 -11.69 -8.48 4.84
CA VAL A 310 -12.34 -7.16 5.04
C VAL A 310 -13.78 -7.19 4.56
N LEU A 311 -14.05 -7.72 3.35
CA LEU A 311 -15.41 -7.86 2.83
C LEU A 311 -16.27 -8.73 3.76
N GLN A 312 -15.75 -9.89 4.15
CA GLN A 312 -16.47 -10.81 5.03
C GLN A 312 -16.81 -10.15 6.38
N GLN A 313 -15.88 -9.39 6.98
CA GLN A 313 -16.14 -8.67 8.23
C GLN A 313 -17.18 -7.56 8.05
N VAL A 314 -17.11 -6.78 6.96
CA VAL A 314 -18.12 -5.75 6.66
C VAL A 314 -19.50 -6.40 6.50
N GLU A 315 -19.60 -7.52 5.78
CA GLU A 315 -20.85 -8.25 5.58
C GLU A 315 -21.37 -8.91 6.87
N ASP A 316 -20.50 -9.55 7.64
CA ASP A 316 -20.88 -10.20 8.90
C ASP A 316 -21.45 -9.18 9.89
N PHE A 317 -20.81 -8.02 10.03
CA PHE A 317 -21.31 -6.93 10.87
C PHE A 317 -22.56 -6.26 10.29
N ALA A 318 -22.71 -6.21 8.96
CA ALA A 318 -23.94 -5.70 8.34
C ALA A 318 -25.14 -6.63 8.56
N ASN A 319 -24.93 -7.95 8.57
CA ASN A 319 -25.98 -8.96 8.71
C ASN A 319 -26.32 -9.31 10.17
N ASP A 320 -25.43 -9.00 11.13
CA ASP A 320 -25.67 -9.20 12.56
C ASP A 320 -26.44 -8.02 13.17
N VAL A 321 -27.73 -8.24 13.42
CA VAL A 321 -28.64 -7.23 14.00
C VAL A 321 -28.22 -6.70 15.38
N ASP A 322 -27.35 -7.43 16.09
CA ASP A 322 -26.88 -7.06 17.42
C ASP A 322 -25.53 -6.31 17.38
N ARG A 323 -24.91 -6.14 16.19
CA ARG A 323 -23.64 -5.43 16.03
C ARG A 323 -23.82 -4.09 15.32
N GLU A 324 -22.94 -3.15 15.67
CA GLU A 324 -22.84 -1.88 14.95
C GLU A 324 -22.07 -2.09 13.65
N LYS A 325 -22.57 -1.55 12.52
CA LYS A 325 -21.88 -1.63 11.23
C LYS A 325 -20.49 -0.98 11.34
N ILE A 326 -19.46 -1.69 10.89
CA ILE A 326 -18.08 -1.20 10.90
C ILE A 326 -17.67 -0.67 9.52
N SER A 327 -16.67 0.22 9.47
CA SER A 327 -16.10 0.65 8.20
C SER A 327 -15.15 -0.40 7.62
N ALA A 328 -14.80 -0.27 6.35
CA ALA A 328 -13.79 -1.10 5.70
C ALA A 328 -12.40 -0.96 6.35
N LEU A 329 -12.08 0.21 6.91
CA LEU A 329 -10.84 0.43 7.65
C LEU A 329 -10.84 -0.26 9.01
N ASP A 330 -11.96 -0.21 9.73
CA ASP A 330 -12.12 -0.95 10.99
C ASP A 330 -12.01 -2.46 10.72
N ALA A 331 -12.66 -2.94 9.64
CA ALA A 331 -12.54 -4.33 9.21
C ALA A 331 -11.10 -4.70 8.81
N LEU A 332 -10.35 -3.80 8.17
CA LEU A 332 -8.93 -4.01 7.87
C LEU A 332 -8.11 -4.13 9.15
N GLU A 333 -8.36 -3.28 10.15
CA GLU A 333 -7.70 -3.36 11.46
C GLU A 333 -7.98 -4.73 12.11
N LEU A 334 -9.25 -5.18 12.14
CA LEU A 334 -9.62 -6.51 12.65
C LEU A 334 -8.86 -7.61 11.91
N CYS A 335 -8.90 -7.61 10.57
CA CYS A 335 -8.27 -8.63 9.73
C CYS A 335 -6.73 -8.68 9.84
N THR A 336 -6.10 -7.61 10.31
CA THR A 336 -4.63 -7.48 10.33
C THR A 336 -4.04 -7.48 11.74
N HIS A 337 -4.84 -7.24 12.78
CA HIS A 337 -4.38 -7.20 14.16
C HIS A 337 -5.02 -8.28 15.05
N GLU A 338 -6.18 -8.85 14.68
CA GLU A 338 -6.78 -9.94 15.44
C GLU A 338 -6.16 -11.29 15.09
N GLY A 339 -5.45 -11.86 16.07
CA GLY A 339 -4.73 -13.11 15.88
C GLY A 339 -5.60 -14.30 15.47
N ASP A 340 -6.88 -14.29 15.88
CA ASP A 340 -7.85 -15.35 15.57
C ASP A 340 -8.23 -15.39 14.09
N LEU A 341 -8.12 -14.27 13.36
CA LEU A 341 -8.36 -14.20 11.91
C LEU A 341 -7.10 -14.53 11.11
N MET A 342 -5.93 -14.15 11.61
CA MET A 342 -4.66 -14.36 10.90
C MET A 342 -4.18 -15.83 10.91
N GLY A 343 -4.52 -16.60 11.95
CA GLY A 343 -4.06 -18.00 12.08
C GLY A 343 -4.59 -18.88 10.93
N PRO A 344 -5.91 -18.95 10.71
CA PRO A 344 -6.51 -19.62 9.56
C PRO A 344 -5.97 -19.11 8.22
N MET A 345 -5.76 -17.79 8.09
CA MET A 345 -5.17 -17.18 6.90
C MET A 345 -3.77 -17.73 6.61
N LEU A 346 -2.87 -17.78 7.60
CA LEU A 346 -1.53 -18.36 7.42
C LEU A 346 -1.59 -19.83 6.98
N ASP A 347 -2.45 -20.61 7.64
CA ASP A 347 -2.61 -22.03 7.32
C ASP A 347 -3.10 -22.25 5.88
N GLU A 348 -4.09 -21.47 5.43
CA GLU A 348 -4.65 -21.59 4.09
C GLU A 348 -3.69 -21.09 3.00
N ILE A 349 -3.03 -19.96 3.23
CA ILE A 349 -2.02 -19.44 2.30
C ILE A 349 -0.87 -20.45 2.17
N CYS A 350 -0.38 -21.03 3.26
CA CYS A 350 0.69 -22.02 3.20
C CYS A 350 0.26 -23.39 2.67
N ALA A 351 -1.03 -23.73 2.76
CA ALA A 351 -1.58 -24.89 2.09
C ALA A 351 -1.65 -24.72 0.56
N SER A 352 -1.98 -23.50 0.09
CA SER A 352 -2.12 -23.19 -1.34
C SER A 352 -0.81 -22.81 -2.03
N ALA A 353 0.13 -22.19 -1.32
CA ALA A 353 1.44 -21.79 -1.83
C ALA A 353 2.56 -22.05 -0.80
N PRO A 354 2.98 -23.33 -0.61
CA PRO A 354 3.95 -23.70 0.41
C PRO A 354 5.37 -23.14 0.19
N ASP A 355 5.67 -22.64 -1.01
CA ASP A 355 6.98 -22.08 -1.37
C ASP A 355 7.12 -20.58 -1.03
N GLU A 356 6.06 -19.95 -0.52
CA GLU A 356 6.11 -18.54 -0.09
C GLU A 356 7.05 -18.36 1.12
N PRO A 357 7.78 -17.24 1.20
CA PRO A 357 8.87 -17.07 2.17
C PRO A 357 8.39 -17.12 3.63
N TYR A 358 7.16 -16.69 3.92
CA TYR A 358 6.57 -16.75 5.26
C TYR A 358 6.09 -18.16 5.65
N CYS A 359 5.97 -19.09 4.70
CA CYS A 359 5.62 -20.49 5.00
C CYS A 359 6.80 -21.33 5.49
N ALA A 360 8.03 -20.83 5.33
CA ALA A 360 9.24 -21.55 5.73
C ALA A 360 9.35 -21.77 7.26
N CYS A 361 8.66 -20.96 8.06
CA CYS A 361 8.64 -21.10 9.52
C CYS A 361 7.50 -21.98 10.05
N LEU A 362 6.60 -22.47 9.19
CA LEU A 362 5.37 -23.16 9.63
C LEU A 362 5.69 -24.32 10.58
N GLY A 363 5.09 -24.30 11.77
CA GLY A 363 5.36 -25.25 12.86
C GLY A 363 6.39 -24.79 13.90
N GLN A 364 6.94 -23.57 13.77
CA GLN A 364 7.72 -22.90 14.82
C GLN A 364 6.82 -22.02 15.70
N GLU A 365 7.14 -21.90 16.99
CA GLU A 365 6.34 -21.11 17.97
C GLU A 365 6.23 -19.63 17.56
N ASP A 366 7.30 -19.06 16.99
CA ASP A 366 7.37 -17.64 16.63
C ASP A 366 6.93 -17.36 15.18
N CYS A 367 6.50 -18.38 14.43
CA CYS A 367 6.20 -18.23 13.01
C CYS A 367 5.02 -17.28 12.75
N PHE A 368 4.00 -17.38 13.61
CA PHE A 368 2.81 -16.56 13.51
C PHE A 368 3.10 -15.08 13.76
N GLU A 369 3.90 -14.77 14.78
CA GLU A 369 4.31 -13.40 15.09
C GLU A 369 5.16 -12.81 13.96
N ALA A 370 6.11 -13.59 13.42
CA ALA A 370 6.90 -13.16 12.26
C ALA A 370 6.02 -12.94 11.03
N PHE A 371 5.02 -13.80 10.77
CA PHE A 371 4.07 -13.60 9.68
C PHE A 371 3.28 -12.30 9.83
N ALA A 372 2.72 -12.05 11.02
CA ALA A 372 1.94 -10.84 11.30
C ALA A 372 2.77 -9.56 11.12
N VAL A 373 3.95 -9.51 11.75
CA VAL A 373 4.79 -8.30 11.79
C VAL A 373 5.55 -8.08 10.48
N ASP A 374 6.12 -9.12 9.88
CA ASP A 374 7.00 -8.96 8.72
C ASP A 374 6.24 -8.92 7.39
N PHE A 375 4.99 -9.41 7.35
CA PHE A 375 4.22 -9.55 6.12
C PHE A 375 2.82 -8.91 6.19
N VAL A 376 2.02 -9.20 7.22
CA VAL A 376 0.64 -8.70 7.31
C VAL A 376 0.61 -7.19 7.58
N GLU A 377 1.30 -6.68 8.59
CA GLU A 377 1.33 -5.24 8.91
C GLU A 377 1.81 -4.37 7.74
N PRO A 378 2.97 -4.66 7.08
CA PRO A 378 3.40 -3.90 5.90
C PRO A 378 2.41 -4.00 4.75
N CYS A 379 1.78 -5.16 4.57
CA CYS A 379 0.72 -5.31 3.57
C CYS A 379 -0.49 -4.44 3.91
N ALA A 380 -0.96 -4.45 5.15
CA ALA A 380 -2.08 -3.66 5.66
C ALA A 380 -1.90 -2.18 5.31
N THR A 381 -0.75 -1.60 5.66
CA THR A 381 -0.42 -0.21 5.31
C THR A 381 -0.41 0.04 3.79
N THR A 382 -0.02 -0.96 3.00
CA THR A 382 -0.01 -0.87 1.53
C THR A 382 -1.41 -0.90 0.92
N VAL A 383 -2.36 -1.59 1.57
CA VAL A 383 -3.74 -1.76 1.06
C VAL A 383 -4.74 -0.81 1.70
N GLU A 384 -4.44 -0.25 2.87
CA GLU A 384 -5.28 0.70 3.62
C GLU A 384 -5.89 1.81 2.75
N PRO A 385 -5.13 2.51 1.87
CA PRO A 385 -5.71 3.59 1.05
C PRO A 385 -6.80 3.13 0.07
N ARG A 386 -6.98 1.82 -0.13
CA ARG A 386 -8.01 1.24 -1.00
C ARG A 386 -9.31 0.99 -0.24
N PHE A 387 -9.20 0.69 1.04
CA PHE A 387 -10.32 0.51 1.95
C PHE A 387 -10.83 1.85 2.47
N ASP A 388 -10.05 2.92 2.33
CA ASP A 388 -10.47 4.31 2.50
C ASP A 388 -11.22 4.88 1.28
N CYS A 389 -12.06 4.06 0.62
CA CYS A 389 -12.84 4.49 -0.53
C CYS A 389 -14.11 5.22 -0.09
N ALA A 390 -14.25 6.49 -0.48
CA ALA A 390 -15.41 7.33 -0.16
C ALA A 390 -16.73 6.82 -0.74
N LEU A 391 -16.67 5.91 -1.71
CA LEU A 391 -17.85 5.25 -2.31
C LEU A 391 -18.26 3.94 -1.60
N GLY A 392 -17.51 3.50 -0.60
CA GLY A 392 -17.66 2.17 -0.01
C GLY A 392 -16.88 1.09 -0.75
N LEU A 393 -17.18 -0.18 -0.47
CA LEU A 393 -16.54 -1.33 -1.11
C LEU A 393 -17.43 -2.01 -2.14
N THR A 394 -18.73 -1.73 -2.12
CA THR A 394 -19.72 -2.40 -2.96
C THR A 394 -20.61 -1.39 -3.67
N PHE A 395 -21.21 -1.80 -4.80
CA PHE A 395 -22.28 -1.04 -5.44
C PHE A 395 -23.49 -0.87 -4.52
N ARG A 396 -23.68 -1.77 -3.54
CA ARG A 396 -24.71 -1.61 -2.50
C ARG A 396 -24.47 -0.33 -1.70
N ASP A 397 -23.22 0.00 -1.37
CA ASP A 397 -22.88 1.25 -0.67
C ASP A 397 -23.21 2.50 -1.50
N ILE A 398 -23.18 2.39 -2.84
CA ILE A 398 -23.63 3.48 -3.73
C ILE A 398 -25.15 3.50 -3.79
N ARG A 399 -25.81 2.34 -3.94
CA ARG A 399 -27.27 2.22 -4.11
C ARG A 399 -28.06 2.54 -2.84
N ASP A 400 -27.51 2.18 -1.69
CA ASP A 400 -28.10 2.36 -0.36
C ASP A 400 -27.20 3.36 0.40
N PRO A 401 -27.20 4.64 -0.03
CA PRO A 401 -26.08 5.55 0.18
C PRO A 401 -25.86 5.87 1.67
N PRO A 402 -24.61 5.90 2.14
CA PRO A 402 -24.30 6.49 3.43
C PRO A 402 -24.64 8.00 3.41
N PRO A 403 -24.71 8.67 4.58
CA PRO A 403 -24.96 10.11 4.67
C PRO A 403 -23.93 11.00 3.95
N THR A 404 -22.80 10.42 3.49
CA THR A 404 -21.78 11.06 2.67
C THR A 404 -22.12 11.10 1.17
N ILE A 405 -23.12 10.33 0.72
CA ILE A 405 -23.56 10.26 -0.68
C ILE A 405 -25.00 10.78 -0.79
N VAL A 406 -25.25 11.61 -1.80
CA VAL A 406 -26.61 12.08 -2.13
C VAL A 406 -26.94 11.70 -3.56
N HIS A 407 -28.02 10.94 -3.74
CA HIS A 407 -28.57 10.63 -5.06
C HIS A 407 -29.32 11.83 -5.62
N THR A 408 -29.00 12.20 -6.85
CA THR A 408 -29.73 13.22 -7.60
C THR A 408 -30.58 12.64 -8.72
N GLU A 409 -30.24 11.43 -9.17
CA GLU A 409 -31.02 10.66 -10.15
C GLU A 409 -30.83 9.17 -9.85
N GLU A 410 -31.93 8.41 -9.87
CA GLU A 410 -31.91 6.95 -9.89
C GLU A 410 -32.98 6.52 -10.89
N ARG A 411 -32.60 5.78 -11.94
CA ARG A 411 -33.55 5.21 -12.89
C ARG A 411 -33.03 3.97 -13.59
N VAL A 412 -33.97 3.14 -14.01
CA VAL A 412 -33.73 2.05 -14.95
C VAL A 412 -33.71 2.64 -16.37
N VAL A 413 -32.66 2.36 -17.11
CA VAL A 413 -32.46 2.79 -18.49
C VAL A 413 -32.63 1.58 -19.40
N ARG A 414 -33.47 1.73 -20.44
CA ARG A 414 -33.55 0.82 -21.59
C ARG A 414 -32.93 1.49 -22.81
N ILE A 415 -32.72 0.73 -23.88
CA ILE A 415 -32.09 1.24 -25.10
C ILE A 415 -32.80 2.48 -25.67
N ASP A 416 -34.14 2.52 -25.62
CA ASP A 416 -34.94 3.65 -26.12
C ASP A 416 -34.82 4.91 -25.25
N ASP A 417 -34.33 4.78 -24.01
CA ASP A 417 -34.11 5.90 -23.08
C ASP A 417 -32.73 6.57 -23.30
N VAL A 418 -31.84 5.94 -24.07
CA VAL A 418 -30.49 6.47 -24.34
C VAL A 418 -30.56 7.51 -25.46
N THR A 419 -30.73 8.76 -25.07
CA THR A 419 -30.94 9.87 -26.00
C THR A 419 -29.68 10.69 -26.28
N ASP A 420 -28.64 10.58 -25.45
CA ASP A 420 -27.38 11.30 -25.60
C ASP A 420 -26.17 10.36 -25.80
N GLY A 421 -25.16 10.87 -26.50
CA GLY A 421 -23.97 10.09 -26.85
C GLY A 421 -23.02 9.81 -25.68
N LEU A 422 -23.10 10.57 -24.59
CA LEU A 422 -22.27 10.35 -23.41
C LEU A 422 -22.77 9.13 -22.64
N LEU A 423 -24.07 9.04 -22.38
CA LEU A 423 -24.67 7.88 -21.74
C LEU A 423 -24.43 6.60 -22.55
N ALA A 424 -24.57 6.66 -23.87
CA ALA A 424 -24.24 5.53 -24.74
C ALA A 424 -22.77 5.10 -24.59
N ALA A 425 -21.84 6.06 -24.51
CA ALA A 425 -20.42 5.77 -24.33
C ALA A 425 -20.10 5.19 -22.94
N GLN A 426 -20.77 5.65 -21.87
CA GLN A 426 -20.63 5.13 -20.51
C GLN A 426 -21.16 3.69 -20.40
N ILE A 427 -22.33 3.39 -20.99
CA ILE A 427 -22.89 2.03 -21.04
C ILE A 427 -21.93 1.09 -21.79
N LEU A 428 -21.42 1.53 -22.95
CA LEU A 428 -20.44 0.75 -23.72
C LEU A 428 -19.14 0.53 -22.97
N ALA A 429 -18.63 1.54 -22.26
CA ALA A 429 -17.44 1.40 -21.44
C ALA A 429 -17.64 0.43 -20.27
N SER A 430 -18.87 0.31 -19.75
CA SER A 430 -19.23 -0.61 -18.66
C SER A 430 -19.40 -2.06 -19.13
N ALA A 431 -20.06 -2.28 -20.27
CA ALA A 431 -20.34 -3.62 -20.81
C ALA A 431 -19.20 -4.20 -21.67
N GLY A 432 -18.46 -3.33 -22.37
CA GLY A 432 -17.42 -3.71 -23.33
C GLY A 432 -16.34 -4.63 -22.76
N PRO A 433 -15.71 -4.32 -21.60
CA PRO A 433 -14.65 -5.14 -21.02
C PRO A 433 -15.08 -6.55 -20.59
N VAL A 434 -16.37 -6.76 -20.30
CA VAL A 434 -16.89 -8.07 -19.84
C VAL A 434 -17.19 -8.98 -21.03
N TYR A 435 -17.77 -8.43 -22.10
CA TYR A 435 -18.32 -9.23 -23.20
C TYR A 435 -17.64 -9.00 -24.56
N GLY A 436 -16.69 -8.08 -24.68
CA GLY A 436 -16.09 -7.68 -25.96
C GLY A 436 -17.06 -6.93 -26.87
N ILE A 437 -18.05 -6.26 -26.28
CA ILE A 437 -19.14 -5.56 -26.98
C ILE A 437 -18.68 -4.22 -27.54
N THR A 438 -19.19 -3.86 -28.73
CA THR A 438 -18.85 -2.59 -29.39
C THR A 438 -20.05 -1.73 -29.79
N THR A 439 -21.28 -2.24 -29.61
CA THR A 439 -22.52 -1.53 -29.97
C THR A 439 -23.52 -1.52 -28.81
N LEU A 440 -24.40 -0.52 -28.79
CA LEU A 440 -25.34 -0.32 -27.69
C LEU A 440 -26.41 -1.42 -27.68
N GLU A 441 -26.84 -1.86 -28.86
CA GLU A 441 -27.78 -2.96 -29.04
C GLU A 441 -27.23 -4.27 -28.47
N GLU A 442 -25.96 -4.58 -28.74
CA GLU A 442 -25.28 -5.75 -28.16
C GLU A 442 -25.17 -5.62 -26.64
N ALA A 443 -24.86 -4.43 -26.12
CA ALA A 443 -24.78 -4.18 -24.68
C ALA A 443 -26.10 -4.53 -23.98
N PHE A 444 -27.21 -3.94 -24.42
CA PHE A 444 -28.52 -4.24 -23.85
C PHE A 444 -28.97 -5.70 -24.07
N GLN A 445 -28.56 -6.36 -25.16
CA GLN A 445 -28.86 -7.79 -25.37
C GLN A 445 -28.09 -8.72 -24.43
N SER A 446 -26.94 -8.28 -23.91
CA SER A 446 -26.07 -9.07 -23.03
C SER A 446 -26.42 -8.98 -21.55
N VAL A 447 -27.20 -7.99 -21.13
CA VAL A 447 -27.57 -7.75 -19.73
C VAL A 447 -28.97 -8.28 -19.43
N ASP A 448 -29.21 -8.63 -18.17
CA ASP A 448 -30.49 -9.15 -17.73
C ASP A 448 -31.62 -8.14 -17.97
N ARG A 449 -32.74 -8.66 -18.48
CA ARG A 449 -33.97 -7.88 -18.78
C ARG A 449 -33.78 -6.73 -19.77
N HIS A 450 -32.63 -6.62 -20.44
CA HIS A 450 -32.30 -5.51 -21.33
C HIS A 450 -32.39 -4.15 -20.62
N GLU A 451 -31.95 -4.10 -19.37
CA GLU A 451 -32.05 -2.95 -18.48
C GLU A 451 -30.70 -2.69 -17.80
N VAL A 452 -30.36 -1.41 -17.61
CA VAL A 452 -29.22 -0.98 -16.78
C VAL A 452 -29.70 0.01 -15.74
N ASN A 453 -29.16 -0.04 -14.53
CA ASN A 453 -29.41 0.93 -13.47
C ASN A 453 -28.45 2.12 -13.65
N LEU A 454 -29.00 3.32 -13.68
CA LEU A 454 -28.25 4.57 -13.67
C LEU A 454 -28.47 5.28 -12.35
N ILE A 455 -27.37 5.62 -11.67
CA ILE A 455 -27.37 6.44 -10.47
C ILE A 455 -26.45 7.65 -10.70
N SER A 456 -27.02 8.84 -10.69
CA SER A 456 -26.27 10.09 -10.62
C SER A 456 -26.23 10.52 -9.16
N PHE A 457 -25.03 10.70 -8.62
CA PHE A 457 -24.87 11.01 -7.19
C PHE A 457 -23.71 11.97 -6.95
N TRP A 458 -23.71 12.54 -5.76
CA TRP A 458 -22.65 13.42 -5.27
C TRP A 458 -21.98 12.81 -4.05
N GLU A 459 -20.66 12.69 -4.12
CA GLU A 459 -19.81 12.27 -3.00
C GLU A 459 -19.39 13.53 -2.24
N GLY A 460 -19.86 13.62 -1.01
CA GLY A 460 -19.81 14.82 -0.20
C GLY A 460 -18.46 15.13 0.40
N THR A 461 -17.58 14.15 0.58
CA THR A 461 -16.31 14.34 1.29
C THR A 461 -15.26 15.05 0.45
N ASN A 462 -15.26 14.81 -0.86
CA ASN A 462 -14.46 15.57 -1.83
C ASN A 462 -15.27 16.63 -2.57
N GLY A 463 -16.60 16.55 -2.52
CA GLY A 463 -17.46 17.45 -3.26
C GLY A 463 -17.39 17.20 -4.76
N VAL A 464 -17.53 15.94 -5.16
CA VAL A 464 -17.39 15.51 -6.56
C VAL A 464 -18.62 14.71 -6.96
N PRO A 465 -19.24 14.99 -8.12
CA PRO A 465 -20.30 14.14 -8.64
C PRO A 465 -19.78 12.99 -9.48
N TYR A 466 -20.58 11.94 -9.53
CA TYR A 466 -20.32 10.72 -10.27
C TYR A 466 -21.58 10.20 -10.95
N THR A 467 -21.38 9.33 -11.93
CA THR A 467 -22.43 8.53 -12.57
C THR A 467 -22.06 7.06 -12.43
N ALA A 468 -22.87 6.26 -11.74
CA ALA A 468 -22.76 4.82 -11.74
C ALA A 468 -23.71 4.21 -12.77
N ILE A 469 -23.21 3.25 -13.53
CA ILE A 469 -23.97 2.37 -14.42
C ILE A 469 -23.75 0.96 -13.92
N GLU A 470 -24.83 0.27 -13.55
CA GLU A 470 -24.80 -1.13 -13.12
C GLU A 470 -25.81 -1.95 -13.93
N TYR A 471 -25.52 -3.24 -14.11
CA TYR A 471 -26.39 -4.18 -14.77
C TYR A 471 -26.20 -5.58 -14.22
N GLY A 472 -27.31 -6.33 -14.17
CA GLY A 472 -27.28 -7.76 -13.82
C GLY A 472 -26.79 -8.62 -14.98
N ALA A 473 -26.01 -9.65 -14.64
CA ALA A 473 -25.68 -10.73 -15.55
C ALA A 473 -25.64 -12.07 -14.80
N GLY A 474 -26.79 -12.73 -14.75
CA GLY A 474 -26.98 -13.94 -13.96
C GLY A 474 -27.20 -13.60 -12.49
N ASP A 475 -26.39 -14.19 -11.62
CA ASP A 475 -26.36 -13.93 -10.18
C ASP A 475 -25.46 -12.74 -9.79
N ASN A 476 -24.65 -12.25 -10.72
CA ASN A 476 -23.67 -11.20 -10.47
C ASN A 476 -24.16 -9.84 -11.00
N SER A 477 -23.65 -8.77 -10.40
CA SER A 477 -23.79 -7.40 -10.93
C SER A 477 -22.47 -6.87 -11.49
N TYR A 478 -22.54 -6.14 -12.60
CA TYR A 478 -21.36 -5.54 -13.23
C TYR A 478 -21.64 -4.11 -13.63
N GLY A 479 -20.60 -3.31 -13.82
CA GLY A 479 -20.80 -1.91 -14.12
C GLY A 479 -19.56 -1.05 -13.99
N SER A 480 -19.77 0.25 -13.87
CA SER A 480 -18.71 1.24 -13.75
C SER A 480 -19.21 2.51 -13.06
N VAL A 481 -18.31 3.18 -12.36
CA VAL A 481 -18.50 4.54 -11.84
C VAL A 481 -17.65 5.50 -12.66
N PHE A 482 -18.25 6.54 -13.19
CA PHE A 482 -17.60 7.57 -14.01
C PHE A 482 -17.53 8.90 -13.28
N ALA A 483 -16.50 9.69 -13.57
CA ALA A 483 -16.51 11.10 -13.22
C ALA A 483 -17.66 11.80 -13.99
N TRP A 484 -18.45 12.61 -13.28
CA TRP A 484 -19.64 13.25 -13.83
C TRP A 484 -19.41 13.96 -15.16
N GLY A 485 -20.32 13.76 -16.11
CA GLY A 485 -20.27 14.41 -17.42
C GLY A 485 -19.13 13.93 -18.33
N THR A 486 -18.47 12.81 -17.99
CA THR A 486 -17.34 12.26 -18.76
C THR A 486 -17.41 10.74 -18.89
N THR A 487 -16.53 10.17 -19.70
CA THR A 487 -16.26 8.71 -19.75
C THR A 487 -15.03 8.31 -18.93
N GLU A 488 -14.51 9.21 -18.08
CA GLU A 488 -13.37 8.91 -17.21
C GLU A 488 -13.81 7.94 -16.11
N LEU A 489 -13.29 6.71 -16.19
CA LEU A 489 -13.57 5.64 -15.24
C LEU A 489 -12.92 5.96 -13.88
N ARG A 490 -13.70 5.81 -12.81
CA ARG A 490 -13.28 6.05 -11.42
C ARG A 490 -13.29 4.77 -10.59
N ALA A 491 -14.25 3.89 -10.83
CA ALA A 491 -14.30 2.54 -10.27
C ALA A 491 -15.00 1.59 -11.25
N ILE A 492 -14.73 0.29 -11.11
CA ILE A 492 -15.39 -0.81 -11.82
C ILE A 492 -16.30 -1.52 -10.82
N ILE A 493 -17.49 -1.91 -11.25
CA ILE A 493 -18.37 -2.78 -10.45
C ILE A 493 -18.22 -4.19 -11.00
N GLY A 494 -17.86 -5.15 -10.15
CA GLY A 494 -17.72 -6.56 -10.51
C GLY A 494 -18.20 -7.47 -9.39
N ASP A 495 -19.24 -8.25 -9.67
CA ASP A 495 -19.93 -9.04 -8.65
C ASP A 495 -20.37 -8.20 -7.43
N SER A 496 -20.92 -7.01 -7.70
CA SER A 496 -21.29 -6.01 -6.70
C SER A 496 -20.14 -5.36 -5.95
N ASP A 497 -18.90 -5.83 -6.06
CA ASP A 497 -17.74 -5.17 -5.48
C ASP A 497 -17.25 -4.00 -6.34
N LEU A 498 -16.68 -2.98 -5.68
CA LEU A 498 -16.00 -1.86 -6.30
C LEU A 498 -14.51 -2.17 -6.43
N TYR A 499 -13.99 -1.99 -7.63
CA TYR A 499 -12.56 -2.11 -7.93
C TYR A 499 -12.02 -0.79 -8.48
N ASP A 500 -10.73 -0.55 -8.30
CA ASP A 500 -10.09 0.62 -8.86
C ASP A 500 -10.10 0.55 -10.40
N ALA A 501 -10.06 1.71 -11.05
CA ALA A 501 -10.04 1.80 -12.51
C ALA A 501 -8.71 1.34 -13.14
N SER A 502 -7.82 0.68 -12.38
CA SER A 502 -6.54 0.21 -12.89
C SER A 502 -6.69 -1.09 -13.67
N ALA A 503 -5.69 -1.42 -14.49
CA ALA A 503 -5.69 -2.66 -15.27
C ALA A 503 -5.68 -3.93 -14.42
N GLU A 504 -5.21 -3.85 -13.18
CA GLU A 504 -5.08 -4.98 -12.26
C GLU A 504 -6.37 -5.25 -11.46
N ARG A 505 -7.38 -4.34 -11.52
CA ARG A 505 -8.66 -4.44 -10.82
C ARG A 505 -8.49 -4.82 -9.34
N ARG A 506 -7.98 -3.88 -8.56
CA ARG A 506 -7.78 -4.07 -7.12
C ARG A 506 -9.06 -3.66 -6.39
N LEU A 507 -9.52 -4.46 -5.42
CA LEU A 507 -10.69 -4.15 -4.61
C LEU A 507 -10.56 -2.78 -3.94
N GLY A 508 -11.67 -2.06 -3.82
CA GLY A 508 -11.78 -0.69 -3.35
C GLY A 508 -11.72 0.33 -4.48
N CYS A 509 -11.69 1.61 -4.15
CA CYS A 509 -11.52 2.68 -5.13
C CYS A 509 -10.46 3.68 -4.65
N ARG A 510 -9.87 4.45 -5.58
CA ARG A 510 -8.89 5.50 -5.26
C ARG A 510 -9.54 6.87 -5.06
N ILE A 511 -10.70 6.89 -4.42
CA ILE A 511 -11.40 8.13 -4.07
C ILE A 511 -11.28 8.25 -2.54
N PRO A 512 -10.22 8.92 -2.03
CA PRO A 512 -10.01 9.03 -0.58
C PRO A 512 -11.10 9.87 0.05
N PHE A 513 -11.35 9.72 1.35
CA PHE A 513 -12.24 10.65 2.06
C PHE A 513 -11.61 12.03 2.16
N GLY A 514 -12.39 13.06 1.79
CA GLY A 514 -12.01 14.45 2.03
C GLY A 514 -12.50 14.98 3.38
N PRO A 515 -12.03 16.18 3.80
CA PRO A 515 -12.41 16.78 5.08
C PRO A 515 -13.86 17.29 5.11
N ARG A 516 -14.50 17.42 3.94
CA ARG A 516 -15.91 17.81 3.85
C ARG A 516 -16.77 16.63 4.31
N TRP A 517 -17.93 16.92 4.88
CA TRP A 517 -18.94 15.99 5.39
C TRP A 517 -18.44 14.92 6.38
N SER A 518 -17.23 15.05 6.87
CA SER A 518 -16.73 14.28 8.01
C SER A 518 -17.68 14.45 9.19
N ARG A 519 -17.88 13.36 9.95
CA ARG A 519 -18.68 13.41 11.19
C ARG A 519 -18.02 14.34 12.19
N CYS A 520 -18.81 15.15 12.87
CA CYS A 520 -18.30 16.06 13.90
C CYS A 520 -19.22 16.12 15.10
N TRP A 521 -18.64 16.25 16.30
CA TRP A 521 -19.40 16.40 17.55
C TRP A 521 -19.38 17.83 18.07
N SER A 522 -18.43 18.62 17.56
CA SER A 522 -18.24 20.04 17.84
C SER A 522 -17.47 20.67 16.68
N GLN A 523 -17.34 22.00 16.71
CA GLN A 523 -16.58 22.75 15.74
C GLN A 523 -15.12 22.29 15.63
N ASP A 524 -14.50 21.87 16.73
CA ASP A 524 -13.09 21.45 16.77
C ASP A 524 -12.86 20.11 16.04
N GLY A 525 -13.92 19.35 15.76
CA GLY A 525 -13.86 18.12 14.98
C GLY A 525 -13.74 18.34 13.47
N CYS A 526 -13.90 19.58 13.00
CA CYS A 526 -13.81 19.91 11.57
C CYS A 526 -12.47 20.54 11.20
N ALA A 527 -12.00 20.25 9.99
CA ALA A 527 -10.83 20.91 9.42
C ALA A 527 -11.06 22.42 9.23
N ASN A 528 -9.96 23.19 9.12
CA ASN A 528 -10.03 24.63 8.86
C ASN A 528 -10.85 24.94 7.59
N GLY A 529 -11.80 25.88 7.68
CA GLY A 529 -12.71 26.25 6.60
C GLY A 529 -14.06 25.53 6.62
N PHE A 530 -14.22 24.54 7.51
CA PHE A 530 -15.48 23.82 7.72
C PHE A 530 -16.08 24.16 9.08
N ARG A 531 -17.40 24.01 9.20
CA ARG A 531 -18.14 24.11 10.45
C ARG A 531 -18.96 22.86 10.70
N CYS A 532 -19.20 22.57 11.97
CA CYS A 532 -20.01 21.42 12.35
C CYS A 532 -21.49 21.78 12.35
N GLU A 533 -22.29 21.17 11.47
CA GLU A 533 -23.74 21.41 11.35
C GLU A 533 -24.58 20.20 11.70
N GLY A 534 -25.80 20.44 12.19
CA GLY A 534 -26.82 19.41 12.41
C GLY A 534 -26.45 18.37 13.48
N VAL A 535 -25.70 18.75 14.53
CA VAL A 535 -25.45 17.88 15.69
C VAL A 535 -26.76 17.68 16.45
N VAL A 536 -27.14 16.43 16.71
CA VAL A 536 -28.35 16.14 17.49
C VAL A 536 -28.00 16.08 18.95
N LEU A 537 -28.61 16.98 19.72
CA LEU A 537 -28.39 17.12 21.15
C LEU A 537 -29.62 16.63 21.92
N THR A 538 -29.43 15.80 22.94
CA THR A 538 -30.43 15.52 23.96
C THR A 538 -30.10 16.31 25.22
N TYR A 539 -31.14 16.70 25.95
CA TYR A 539 -31.01 17.33 27.26
C TYR A 539 -31.44 16.32 28.32
N ASP A 540 -30.49 15.87 29.13
CA ASP A 540 -30.81 15.09 30.33
C ASP A 540 -31.13 16.08 31.45
N GLU A 541 -32.26 15.91 32.13
CA GLU A 541 -32.65 16.83 33.21
C GLU A 541 -31.74 16.66 34.45
N GLU A 542 -31.20 15.46 34.67
CA GLU A 542 -30.33 15.11 35.81
C GLU A 542 -29.19 14.16 35.40
N PRO A 543 -27.92 14.63 35.30
CA PRO A 543 -27.47 16.03 35.45
C PRO A 543 -27.93 16.88 34.26
N SER A 544 -28.11 18.19 34.46
CA SER A 544 -28.46 19.19 33.44
C SER A 544 -27.35 19.36 32.38
N GLU A 545 -27.03 18.27 31.69
CA GLU A 545 -25.99 18.16 30.69
C GLU A 545 -26.64 17.88 29.34
N THR A 546 -26.05 18.50 28.32
CA THR A 546 -26.44 18.28 26.94
C THR A 546 -25.48 17.27 26.35
N HIS A 547 -26.01 16.13 25.92
CA HIS A 547 -25.23 15.08 25.29
C HIS A 547 -25.58 14.99 23.82
N ALA A 548 -24.57 14.88 22.97
CA ALA A 548 -24.81 14.63 21.56
C ALA A 548 -25.19 13.15 21.38
N ILE A 549 -26.34 12.89 20.78
CA ILE A 549 -26.84 11.54 20.50
C ILE A 549 -26.61 11.13 19.04
N ALA A 550 -26.30 12.09 18.17
CA ALA A 550 -25.79 11.84 16.83
C ALA A 550 -24.81 12.94 16.42
N PRO A 551 -23.77 12.60 15.63
CA PRO A 551 -22.81 13.58 15.14
C PRO A 551 -23.47 14.52 14.12
N GLY A 552 -22.94 15.71 13.97
CA GLY A 552 -23.19 16.58 12.83
C GLY A 552 -22.30 16.24 11.63
N LYS A 553 -22.29 17.15 10.65
CA LYS A 553 -21.55 17.07 9.40
C LYS A 553 -20.65 18.30 9.23
N CYS A 554 -19.39 18.10 8.86
CA CYS A 554 -18.49 19.20 8.52
C CYS A 554 -18.86 19.82 7.17
N VAL A 555 -19.35 21.05 7.15
CA VAL A 555 -19.78 21.74 5.92
C VAL A 555 -19.00 23.04 5.72
N GLU A 556 -18.80 23.46 4.48
CA GLU A 556 -18.10 24.71 4.19
C GLU A 556 -18.87 25.91 4.73
N SER A 557 -18.17 26.91 5.30
CA SER A 557 -18.77 28.13 5.87
C SER A 557 -19.76 28.83 4.92
N ILE A 558 -20.96 29.20 5.41
CA ILE A 558 -22.15 29.77 4.70
C ILE A 558 -21.83 30.81 3.62
N GLU A 559 -20.74 31.57 3.76
CA GLU A 559 -20.26 32.49 2.72
C GLU A 559 -20.03 31.81 1.34
N SER A 560 -20.04 30.47 1.29
CA SER A 560 -19.89 29.64 0.09
C SER A 560 -21.19 29.09 -0.52
N ASP A 561 -22.40 29.37 0.01
CA ASP A 561 -23.66 28.77 -0.49
C ASP A 561 -24.03 29.16 -1.94
N GLY A 562 -23.19 29.96 -2.60
CA GLY A 562 -23.17 30.16 -4.04
C GLY A 562 -24.39 30.95 -4.57
N PRO A 563 -24.34 31.41 -5.83
CA PRO A 563 -25.43 32.17 -6.42
C PRO A 563 -26.65 31.31 -6.81
N GLU A 564 -26.54 29.97 -6.74
CA GLU A 564 -27.62 29.05 -7.13
C GLU A 564 -28.55 28.66 -5.97
N ASP A 565 -28.17 28.86 -4.70
CA ASP A 565 -29.09 28.58 -3.59
C ASP A 565 -30.37 29.42 -3.68
N GLY A 566 -31.52 28.75 -3.64
CA GLY A 566 -32.84 29.35 -3.81
C GLY A 566 -33.23 29.66 -5.26
N ALA A 567 -32.40 29.31 -6.26
CA ALA A 567 -32.81 29.40 -7.66
C ALA A 567 -33.91 28.38 -7.99
N ALA A 568 -34.90 28.75 -8.79
CA ALA A 568 -35.95 27.81 -9.20
C ALA A 568 -35.37 26.70 -10.10
N CYS A 569 -35.79 25.46 -9.86
CA CYS A 569 -35.38 24.29 -10.63
C CYS A 569 -36.59 23.44 -11.03
N THR A 570 -36.43 22.71 -12.13
CA THR A 570 -37.41 21.74 -12.65
C THR A 570 -36.67 20.57 -13.28
N SER A 571 -37.36 19.50 -13.69
CA SER A 571 -36.75 18.43 -14.48
C SER A 571 -36.18 18.91 -15.83
N ALA A 572 -36.73 19.99 -16.40
CA ALA A 572 -36.24 20.60 -17.63
C ALA A 572 -35.07 21.59 -17.41
N GLN A 573 -34.93 22.09 -16.20
CA GLN A 573 -33.87 23.02 -15.79
C GLN A 573 -33.33 22.57 -14.43
N PRO A 574 -32.48 21.52 -14.40
CA PRO A 574 -31.92 21.00 -13.16
C PRO A 574 -30.87 21.97 -12.60
N CYS A 575 -30.61 21.85 -11.29
CA CYS A 575 -29.52 22.55 -10.63
C CYS A 575 -28.16 22.08 -11.14
N SER A 576 -27.13 22.92 -10.98
CA SER A 576 -25.78 22.53 -11.35
C SER A 576 -25.22 21.51 -10.36
N LEU A 577 -25.38 20.22 -10.69
CA LEU A 577 -24.83 19.13 -9.89
C LEU A 577 -23.33 19.35 -9.68
N GLY A 578 -22.57 19.70 -10.73
CA GLY A 578 -21.14 20.01 -10.66
C GLY A 578 -20.74 21.15 -9.71
N ALA A 579 -21.68 22.05 -9.40
CA ALA A 579 -21.46 23.12 -8.42
C ALA A 579 -21.91 22.73 -7.00
N GLY A 580 -22.38 21.50 -6.79
CA GLY A 580 -22.81 21.00 -5.49
C GLY A 580 -24.25 21.32 -5.14
N PHE A 581 -25.14 21.48 -6.13
CA PHE A 581 -26.56 21.79 -5.91
C PHE A 581 -27.49 20.68 -6.41
N ALA A 582 -28.59 20.46 -5.69
CA ALA A 582 -29.70 19.61 -6.10
C ALA A 582 -31.04 20.32 -5.90
N CYS A 583 -32.07 19.85 -6.60
CA CYS A 583 -33.40 20.44 -6.57
C CYS A 583 -34.24 19.82 -5.44
N SER A 584 -34.74 20.64 -4.51
CA SER A 584 -35.51 20.16 -3.33
C SER A 584 -36.83 19.45 -3.68
N SER A 585 -37.49 19.84 -4.77
CA SER A 585 -38.76 19.25 -5.23
C SER A 585 -38.63 18.06 -6.18
N ALA A 586 -37.47 17.92 -6.85
CA ALA A 586 -37.28 16.93 -7.90
C ALA A 586 -37.18 15.50 -7.33
N ILE A 587 -37.01 15.36 -6.01
CA ILE A 587 -36.84 14.06 -5.37
C ILE A 587 -38.16 13.27 -5.44
N ALA A 588 -39.33 13.93 -5.35
CA ALA A 588 -40.64 13.27 -5.36
C ALA A 588 -41.52 13.55 -6.58
N SER A 589 -41.41 14.69 -7.26
CA SER A 589 -42.32 15.04 -8.36
C SER A 589 -41.65 15.94 -9.42
N ASN A 590 -42.16 15.91 -10.66
CA ASN A 590 -41.74 16.83 -11.75
C ASN A 590 -42.16 18.30 -11.48
N ASP A 591 -42.27 18.70 -10.22
CA ASP A 591 -42.74 20.02 -9.79
C ASP A 591 -41.58 21.02 -9.68
N ASP A 592 -41.93 22.31 -9.73
CA ASP A 592 -40.99 23.40 -9.46
C ASP A 592 -40.44 23.29 -8.02
N GLY A 593 -39.12 23.45 -7.88
CA GLY A 593 -38.43 23.45 -6.59
C GLY A 593 -37.37 24.51 -6.51
N LEU A 594 -36.55 24.42 -5.46
CA LEU A 594 -35.41 25.31 -5.26
C LEU A 594 -34.10 24.53 -5.27
N CYS A 595 -33.10 25.10 -5.93
CA CYS A 595 -31.74 24.61 -5.83
C CYS A 595 -31.23 24.84 -4.41
N ARG A 596 -30.72 23.77 -3.80
CA ARG A 596 -30.13 23.76 -2.47
C ARG A 596 -28.74 23.15 -2.54
N PRO A 597 -27.79 23.61 -1.70
CA PRO A 597 -26.53 22.92 -1.52
C PRO A 597 -26.75 21.46 -1.12
N LEU A 598 -25.97 20.54 -1.71
CA LEU A 598 -26.12 19.09 -1.50
C LEU A 598 -25.90 18.65 -0.05
N TRP A 599 -25.19 19.44 0.75
CA TRP A 599 -24.99 19.13 2.17
C TRP A 599 -26.29 19.22 2.98
N MET A 600 -27.28 19.98 2.49
CA MET A 600 -28.63 20.09 3.06
C MET A 600 -29.54 18.91 2.73
N PHE A 601 -29.04 17.91 2.01
CA PHE A 601 -29.73 16.66 1.71
C PHE A 601 -29.10 15.51 2.49
N GLY A 602 -29.92 14.54 2.89
CA GLY A 602 -29.45 13.33 3.53
C GLY A 602 -30.44 12.18 3.39
N GLY A 603 -29.90 10.97 3.24
CA GLY A 603 -30.64 9.71 3.35
C GLY A 603 -30.39 9.08 4.72
N PHE A 604 -31.45 8.63 5.37
CA PHE A 604 -31.39 8.02 6.69
C PHE A 604 -32.16 6.70 6.67
N ALA A 605 -31.45 5.59 6.91
CA ALA A 605 -32.02 4.26 6.88
C ALA A 605 -32.72 3.93 8.21
N PHE A 606 -33.93 3.37 8.10
CA PHE A 606 -34.59 2.65 9.18
C PHE A 606 -33.98 1.24 9.34
N PRO A 607 -34.39 0.46 10.36
CA PRO A 607 -34.05 -0.97 10.41
C PRO A 607 -34.37 -1.68 9.09
N GLU A 608 -33.46 -2.57 8.64
CA GLU A 608 -33.53 -3.25 7.33
C GLU A 608 -34.84 -4.00 7.11
N SER A 609 -35.47 -4.43 8.21
CA SER A 609 -36.81 -4.98 8.19
C SER A 609 -37.65 -4.45 9.34
N MET A 610 -38.89 -4.07 9.01
CA MET A 610 -39.87 -3.56 9.96
C MET A 610 -41.19 -4.31 9.80
N SER A 611 -41.74 -4.81 10.89
CA SER A 611 -43.01 -5.53 10.84
C SER A 611 -44.20 -4.60 10.56
N ILE A 612 -45.14 -5.04 9.73
CA ILE A 612 -46.44 -4.37 9.62
C ILE A 612 -47.41 -5.10 10.55
N PRO A 613 -47.93 -4.45 11.61
CA PRO A 613 -48.80 -5.12 12.57
C PRO A 613 -50.08 -5.61 11.87
N ALA A 614 -50.61 -6.77 12.26
CA ALA A 614 -51.88 -7.27 11.72
C ALA A 614 -53.08 -6.40 12.15
N SER A 615 -52.94 -5.73 13.30
CA SER A 615 -53.90 -4.76 13.83
C SER A 615 -53.18 -3.84 14.82
N GLY A 616 -53.48 -2.55 14.77
CA GLY A 616 -52.90 -1.57 15.70
C GLY A 616 -51.74 -0.79 15.09
N THR A 617 -50.87 -0.26 15.95
CA THR A 617 -49.86 0.72 15.57
C THR A 617 -48.48 0.29 16.06
N GLU A 618 -47.51 0.27 15.16
CA GLU A 618 -46.08 0.10 15.46
C GLU A 618 -45.31 1.38 15.14
N ARG A 619 -44.16 1.57 15.81
CA ARG A 619 -43.30 2.74 15.62
C ARG A 619 -41.86 2.32 15.39
N TYR A 620 -41.23 2.98 14.43
CA TYR A 620 -39.82 2.78 14.09
C TYR A 620 -39.14 4.13 14.06
N SER A 621 -37.98 4.23 14.68
CA SER A 621 -37.24 5.47 14.79
C SER A 621 -36.07 5.51 13.81
N VAL A 622 -35.73 6.70 13.36
CA VAL A 622 -34.50 7.00 12.63
C VAL A 622 -33.96 8.35 13.11
N THR A 623 -32.66 8.43 13.37
CA THR A 623 -32.02 9.69 13.78
C THR A 623 -31.51 10.42 12.56
N VAL A 624 -32.07 11.60 12.30
CA VAL A 624 -31.68 12.52 11.23
C VAL A 624 -30.68 13.51 11.79
N TYR A 625 -29.58 13.76 11.08
CA TYR A 625 -28.50 14.64 11.54
C TYR A 625 -27.71 15.21 10.36
N GLY A 626 -26.88 16.22 10.62
CA GLY A 626 -25.98 16.78 9.61
C GLY A 626 -26.66 17.56 8.49
N LEU A 627 -27.89 18.02 8.71
CA LEU A 627 -28.67 18.85 7.78
C LEU A 627 -28.74 20.31 8.27
N ALA A 628 -29.37 21.21 7.49
CA ALA A 628 -29.69 22.57 7.92
C ALA A 628 -30.80 22.54 9.01
N THR A 629 -31.46 23.67 9.30
CA THR A 629 -32.38 23.76 10.45
C THR A 629 -33.79 23.23 10.15
N VAL A 630 -34.36 23.54 8.98
CA VAL A 630 -35.78 23.24 8.69
C VAL A 630 -35.91 22.30 7.51
N ALA A 631 -36.75 21.27 7.64
CA ALA A 631 -37.05 20.37 6.53
C ALA A 631 -37.91 21.06 5.45
N GLU A 632 -37.57 20.85 4.19
CA GLU A 632 -38.28 21.41 3.02
C GLU A 632 -39.06 20.32 2.29
N GLU A 633 -38.44 19.15 2.10
CA GLU A 633 -39.06 17.97 1.50
C GLU A 633 -38.55 16.71 2.20
N ALA A 634 -39.42 15.71 2.31
CA ALA A 634 -39.06 14.39 2.77
C ALA A 634 -39.66 13.32 1.84
N VAL A 635 -38.92 12.24 1.60
CA VAL A 635 -39.33 11.12 0.74
C VAL A 635 -39.02 9.81 1.44
N PHE A 636 -40.01 8.94 1.53
CA PHE A 636 -39.88 7.60 2.08
C PHE A 636 -39.78 6.58 0.95
N THR A 637 -38.68 5.84 0.90
CA THR A 637 -38.42 4.78 -0.07
C THR A 637 -38.33 3.44 0.65
N ALA A 638 -39.09 2.43 0.21
CA ALA A 638 -39.02 1.08 0.79
C ALA A 638 -39.66 0.04 -0.15
N THR A 639 -39.47 -1.25 0.14
CA THR A 639 -40.32 -2.33 -0.37
C THR A 639 -41.36 -2.71 0.66
N LEU A 640 -42.63 -2.64 0.28
CA LEU A 640 -43.76 -3.03 1.12
C LEU A 640 -44.29 -4.38 0.65
N ASN A 641 -44.34 -5.38 1.55
CA ASN A 641 -45.10 -6.59 1.33
C ASN A 641 -46.26 -6.64 2.33
N TYR A 642 -47.49 -6.52 1.81
CA TYR A 642 -48.69 -6.49 2.65
C TYR A 642 -49.89 -7.14 1.98
N THR A 643 -50.69 -7.83 2.80
CA THR A 643 -51.88 -8.56 2.36
C THR A 643 -53.05 -7.67 1.96
N ASN A 644 -53.15 -6.45 2.49
CA ASN A 644 -54.22 -5.52 2.11
C ASN A 644 -53.85 -4.04 2.37
N PHE A 645 -53.26 -3.40 1.37
CA PHE A 645 -52.86 -1.99 1.42
C PHE A 645 -54.02 -1.03 1.72
N THR A 646 -55.28 -1.39 1.46
CA THR A 646 -56.44 -0.54 1.82
C THR A 646 -56.68 -0.41 3.33
N LYS A 647 -55.96 -1.19 4.15
CA LYS A 647 -56.00 -1.11 5.61
C LYS A 647 -54.75 -0.47 6.21
N LEU A 648 -53.74 -0.16 5.38
CA LEU A 648 -52.46 0.36 5.83
C LEU A 648 -52.49 1.89 5.83
N LYS A 649 -51.98 2.47 6.91
CA LYS A 649 -51.71 3.89 7.05
C LYS A 649 -50.26 4.08 7.48
N LEU A 650 -49.53 4.91 6.74
CA LEU A 650 -48.16 5.30 7.08
C LEU A 650 -48.13 6.78 7.41
N SER A 651 -47.52 7.12 8.53
CA SER A 651 -47.32 8.50 8.97
C SER A 651 -45.91 8.68 9.51
N LEU A 652 -45.40 9.89 9.46
CA LEU A 652 -44.09 10.24 9.99
C LEU A 652 -44.25 11.33 11.04
N ALA A 653 -43.64 11.14 12.21
CA ALA A 653 -43.59 12.16 13.28
C ALA A 653 -42.24 12.87 13.27
N ASN A 654 -42.25 14.19 13.38
CA ASN A 654 -41.03 15.00 13.46
C ASN A 654 -40.35 14.91 14.85
N PRO A 655 -39.11 15.42 14.99
CA PRO A 655 -38.33 15.29 16.22
C PRO A 655 -38.83 16.09 17.43
N GLN A 656 -39.29 17.34 17.23
CA GLN A 656 -39.55 18.27 18.35
C GLN A 656 -40.88 18.04 19.06
N ASP A 657 -41.99 18.02 18.31
CA ASP A 657 -43.34 18.05 18.89
C ASP A 657 -44.11 16.75 18.64
N GLY A 658 -43.52 15.82 17.89
CA GLY A 658 -44.18 14.61 17.42
C GLY A 658 -45.35 14.93 16.49
N THR A 659 -45.33 16.08 15.81
CA THR A 659 -46.34 16.42 14.80
C THR A 659 -46.29 15.37 13.70
N THR A 660 -47.43 14.74 13.43
CA THR A 660 -47.50 13.60 12.52
C THR A 660 -48.07 14.01 11.17
N SER A 661 -47.35 13.68 10.11
CA SER A 661 -47.83 13.80 8.72
C SER A 661 -48.15 12.42 8.15
N THR A 662 -49.39 12.21 7.73
CA THR A 662 -49.79 11.00 7.01
C THR A 662 -49.46 11.15 5.53
N PHE A 663 -48.64 10.24 4.99
CA PHE A 663 -48.21 10.25 3.59
C PHE A 663 -48.76 9.07 2.77
N PHE A 664 -49.32 8.06 3.45
CA PHE A 664 -50.09 7.01 2.82
C PHE A 664 -51.31 6.67 3.68
N ASP A 665 -52.51 6.79 3.12
CA ASP A 665 -53.78 6.44 3.78
C ASP A 665 -54.60 5.53 2.87
N GLY A 666 -54.28 4.23 2.92
CA GLY A 666 -54.98 3.21 2.16
C GLY A 666 -56.50 3.21 2.38
N PRO A 667 -57.00 3.36 3.63
CA PRO A 667 -58.43 3.50 3.90
C PRO A 667 -59.10 4.67 3.18
N ALA A 668 -58.46 5.85 3.16
CA ALA A 668 -58.98 7.02 2.48
C ALA A 668 -58.95 6.89 0.94
N LEU A 669 -57.90 6.26 0.40
CA LEU A 669 -57.75 6.01 -1.04
C LEU A 669 -58.73 4.96 -1.56
N GLY A 670 -59.09 3.97 -0.72
CA GLY A 670 -59.84 2.79 -1.12
C GLY A 670 -59.09 1.91 -2.12
N ALA A 671 -59.72 0.82 -2.55
CA ALA A 671 -59.07 -0.17 -3.44
C ALA A 671 -58.61 0.42 -4.78
N ALA A 672 -59.41 1.30 -5.39
CA ALA A 672 -59.07 1.90 -6.68
C ALA A 672 -57.90 2.89 -6.57
N GLY A 673 -57.86 3.73 -5.52
CA GLY A 673 -56.76 4.67 -5.31
C GLY A 673 -55.45 3.95 -4.97
N VAL A 674 -55.52 2.92 -4.12
CA VAL A 674 -54.36 2.07 -3.79
C VAL A 674 -53.83 1.37 -5.03
N HIS A 675 -54.70 0.75 -5.84
CA HIS A 675 -54.27 0.10 -7.08
C HIS A 675 -53.66 1.09 -8.08
N ALA A 676 -54.21 2.30 -8.18
CA ALA A 676 -53.65 3.34 -9.05
C ALA A 676 -52.26 3.81 -8.59
N LEU A 677 -52.02 3.85 -7.28
CA LEU A 677 -50.75 4.31 -6.70
C LEU A 677 -49.67 3.21 -6.71
N LEU A 678 -50.04 1.97 -6.35
CA LEU A 678 -49.09 0.88 -6.12
C LEU A 678 -49.10 -0.18 -7.24
N GLY A 679 -50.11 -0.21 -8.10
CA GLY A 679 -50.31 -1.28 -9.08
C GLY A 679 -51.01 -2.53 -8.53
N GLY A 680 -51.36 -2.53 -7.24
CA GLY A 680 -52.05 -3.64 -6.56
C GLY A 680 -52.62 -3.25 -5.21
N VAL A 681 -53.58 -4.02 -4.70
CA VAL A 681 -54.12 -3.86 -3.34
C VAL A 681 -53.46 -4.79 -2.32
N SER A 682 -52.58 -5.67 -2.78
CA SER A 682 -51.83 -6.64 -1.99
C SER A 682 -50.60 -7.10 -2.77
N GLY A 683 -49.58 -7.57 -2.08
CA GLY A 683 -48.34 -8.08 -2.67
C GLY A 683 -47.14 -7.24 -2.28
N GLU A 684 -46.08 -7.38 -3.07
CA GLU A 684 -44.79 -6.74 -2.88
C GLU A 684 -44.64 -5.56 -3.85
N PHE A 685 -44.38 -4.37 -3.33
CA PHE A 685 -44.19 -3.16 -4.13
C PHE A 685 -43.04 -2.32 -3.58
N ARG A 686 -42.11 -1.95 -4.46
CA ARG A 686 -41.15 -0.86 -4.18
C ARG A 686 -41.89 0.47 -4.31
N VAL A 687 -41.87 1.28 -3.26
CA VAL A 687 -42.55 2.56 -3.18
C VAL A 687 -41.56 3.69 -2.96
N LYS A 688 -41.85 4.85 -3.54
CA LYS A 688 -41.18 6.13 -3.28
C LYS A 688 -42.28 7.16 -3.02
N LEU A 689 -42.52 7.47 -1.75
CA LEU A 689 -43.69 8.24 -1.30
C LEU A 689 -43.24 9.58 -0.73
N ARG A 690 -43.81 10.68 -1.26
CA ARG A 690 -43.58 12.02 -0.72
C ARG A 690 -44.19 12.14 0.67
N VAL A 691 -43.40 12.59 1.63
CA VAL A 691 -43.84 12.88 3.00
C VAL A 691 -44.07 14.38 3.14
N PRO A 692 -45.31 14.82 3.46
CA PRO A 692 -45.56 16.21 3.80
C PRO A 692 -44.75 16.58 5.03
N VAL A 693 -43.83 17.54 4.92
CA VAL A 693 -43.08 18.04 6.06
C VAL A 693 -44.02 18.95 6.89
N PRO A 694 -44.27 18.62 8.17
CA PRO A 694 -45.00 19.53 9.05
C PRO A 694 -44.08 20.70 9.43
N GLY A 695 -44.61 21.93 9.34
CA GLY A 695 -44.10 23.14 10.01
C GLY A 695 -42.69 23.64 9.67
N ASP A 696 -42.14 24.44 10.58
CA ASP A 696 -40.82 25.10 10.58
C ASP A 696 -39.90 24.54 11.69
N GLU A 697 -40.15 23.30 12.14
CA GLU A 697 -39.42 22.66 13.23
C GLU A 697 -38.01 22.18 12.81
N GLU A 698 -37.18 21.93 13.83
CA GLU A 698 -35.82 21.39 13.66
C GLU A 698 -35.84 20.02 12.96
N VAL A 699 -35.11 19.91 11.85
CA VAL A 699 -35.01 18.66 11.06
C VAL A 699 -34.10 17.63 11.72
N ASN A 700 -33.06 18.07 12.43
CA ASN A 700 -32.10 17.17 13.07
C ASN A 700 -32.68 16.61 14.38
N GLY A 701 -32.83 15.29 14.47
CA GLY A 701 -33.36 14.60 15.63
C GLY A 701 -34.00 13.25 15.31
N GLU A 702 -34.74 12.68 16.27
CA GLU A 702 -35.38 11.38 16.11
C GLU A 702 -36.73 11.49 15.37
N TRP A 703 -36.76 11.05 14.12
CA TRP A 703 -37.99 10.90 13.34
C TRP A 703 -38.62 9.54 13.59
N ARG A 704 -39.95 9.47 13.64
CA ARG A 704 -40.68 8.22 13.94
C ARG A 704 -41.65 7.85 12.83
N LEU A 705 -41.39 6.75 12.12
CA LEU A 705 -42.33 6.11 11.21
C LEU A 705 -43.40 5.39 12.04
N ILE A 706 -44.66 5.74 11.79
CA ILE A 706 -45.84 5.17 12.43
C ILE A 706 -46.56 4.31 11.40
N VAL A 707 -46.58 3.00 11.64
CA VAL A 707 -47.26 2.02 10.81
C VAL A 707 -48.55 1.60 11.50
N ASP A 708 -49.68 2.07 10.97
CA ASP A 708 -51.01 1.83 11.54
C ASP A 708 -51.85 0.95 10.60
N THR A 709 -52.53 -0.04 11.17
CA THR A 709 -53.44 -0.92 10.46
C THR A 709 -54.82 -0.88 11.08
N THR A 710 -55.77 -0.31 10.35
CA THR A 710 -57.15 -0.18 10.83
C THR A 710 -57.92 -1.46 10.56
N SER A 711 -57.96 -2.37 11.54
CA SER A 711 -58.89 -3.49 11.54
C SER A 711 -59.76 -3.46 12.80
N ARG A 712 -60.80 -2.62 12.82
CA ARG A 712 -61.89 -2.81 13.80
C ARG A 712 -62.69 -4.05 13.41
N GLY A 713 -62.26 -5.22 13.90
CA GLY A 713 -63.12 -6.40 14.07
C GLY A 713 -62.89 -7.59 13.14
N GLU A 714 -61.99 -7.51 12.15
CA GLU A 714 -61.71 -8.62 11.24
C GLU A 714 -60.37 -9.27 11.63
N ARG A 715 -60.43 -10.46 12.24
CA ARG A 715 -59.24 -11.26 12.54
C ARG A 715 -58.54 -11.59 11.23
N VAL A 716 -57.40 -10.97 10.96
CA VAL A 716 -56.48 -11.40 9.91
C VAL A 716 -56.07 -12.85 10.24
N PRO A 717 -56.20 -13.80 9.29
CA PRO A 717 -55.74 -15.17 9.50
C PRO A 717 -54.28 -15.17 9.99
N ARG A 718 -54.00 -15.90 11.07
CA ARG A 718 -52.70 -15.92 11.77
C ARG A 718 -51.56 -16.60 10.98
N TYR A 719 -51.73 -16.80 9.67
CA TYR A 719 -50.95 -17.75 8.88
C TYR A 719 -50.27 -17.20 7.63
N ASP A 720 -50.41 -15.92 7.28
CA ASP A 720 -49.70 -15.37 6.13
C ASP A 720 -48.39 -14.72 6.61
N ALA A 721 -47.31 -15.45 6.38
CA ALA A 721 -45.96 -14.98 6.62
C ALA A 721 -45.68 -13.75 5.72
N TYR A 722 -45.03 -12.75 6.32
CA TYR A 722 -44.38 -11.58 5.72
C TYR A 722 -45.24 -10.34 5.40
N ASN A 723 -46.03 -9.86 6.36
CA ASN A 723 -46.44 -8.44 6.39
C ASN A 723 -45.25 -7.59 6.90
N ILE A 724 -44.46 -7.04 5.99
CA ILE A 724 -43.14 -6.47 6.31
C ILE A 724 -42.78 -5.32 5.37
N ILE A 725 -42.03 -4.36 5.90
CA ILE A 725 -41.34 -3.30 5.15
C ILE A 725 -39.86 -3.68 5.14
N TYR A 726 -39.22 -3.74 3.97
CA TYR A 726 -37.83 -4.16 3.80
C TYR A 726 -37.22 -3.54 2.54
N GLY A 727 -36.00 -3.95 2.20
CA GLY A 727 -35.26 -3.39 1.06
C GLY A 727 -34.75 -1.99 1.40
N ASP A 728 -34.02 -1.91 2.51
CA ASP A 728 -33.35 -0.73 3.04
C ASP A 728 -34.25 0.51 3.13
N PRO A 729 -35.31 0.46 3.98
CA PRO A 729 -36.29 1.53 4.06
C PRO A 729 -35.61 2.83 4.47
N THR A 730 -35.68 3.84 3.62
CA THR A 730 -34.88 5.07 3.74
C THR A 730 -35.78 6.30 3.74
N LEU A 731 -35.44 7.26 4.59
CA LEU A 731 -36.00 8.60 4.62
C LEU A 731 -34.99 9.58 4.02
N THR A 732 -35.28 10.13 2.84
CA THR A 732 -34.48 11.20 2.22
C THR A 732 -35.09 12.53 2.58
N ILE A 733 -34.31 13.46 3.11
CA ILE A 733 -34.78 14.80 3.49
C ILE A 733 -33.92 15.86 2.79
N SER A 734 -34.55 16.91 2.28
CA SER A 734 -33.90 18.18 1.95
C SER A 734 -34.26 19.22 3.01
N SER A 735 -33.34 20.11 3.32
CA SER A 735 -33.50 21.14 4.34
C SER A 735 -33.10 22.52 3.84
N ARG A 736 -33.42 23.55 4.63
CA ARG A 736 -33.02 24.95 4.43
C ARG A 736 -32.75 25.62 5.78
N TYR A 737 -32.05 26.74 5.75
CA TYR A 737 -32.07 27.68 6.87
C TYR A 737 -33.38 28.46 6.90
N ASP A 738 -33.84 28.78 8.11
CA ASP A 738 -34.96 29.71 8.33
C ASP A 738 -34.51 31.18 8.24
#